data_AF-A0A4V1UFY2-F1
#
_entry.id   AF-A0A4V1UFY2-F1
#
_cell.length_a   1.000
_cell.length_b   1.000
_cell.length_c   1.000
_cell.angle_alpha   90.00
_cell.angle_beta   90.00
_cell.angle_gamma   90.00
#
_symmetry.space_group_name_H-M   'P 1'
#
loop_
_entity.id
_entity.type
_entity.pdbx_description
1 polymer ?
#
loop_
_entity_poly.entity_id
_entity_poly.type
_entity_poly.pdbx_seq_one_letter_code
_entity_poly.pdbx_strand_id
1 'polypeptide(L)'
;SIVKDGKVLLAKGYGVKKLGTKELVDENTLFLIASNTKAFTATALAMLVEEGKLKWNDRVIDHLPWFRMSDDYVTTHLTIRDLLVHHSGLSPYAGDAMLFPPSTYSRKEILGKLKELPLIYDFRTTYAYDNILYLAAGEVIVAKSGMSWEDFIRTRILKKLGMNRTIAKFSELRDATNVSSSHARSLNEVKVAEHFMDQNIGDAGNPAGGIASTATDMARWLITQLDSGRVQGGQPIFKPATTGELWKIVRPMPITRVPDYIKPVQSDFWGYALGFRTYNYKQYKVVGHGGALKGFVSQIAMVPDLNLGISVLTNQSNSAAYWSIIYQVLDYYMQFKTFDWIGVNKRQFDSAIVSSTRERAKFNLHRDSLSKPSLPVDSFAGTYTDKLLGEVSIKKESTGLVMRFANSFEFVADLRHFQHNTFLAKFRREEFNADSYISFAIGADGKIESAKLKVLDPASQMDFEDMELKPVQKKKMDSTDLNKKIASIFAAHPEGEFAVAFKDLSTGKELLLNARTNFHAASTMKTPVLIETFKQAAAGKFSIDEPILIKNEFKSIVDGSLYHLDSADDSEFDLYTKVGTKLPLRDVLNRMITRSSNLATNIVIDLVGATNANASMRSLGAKDIQVLRGVEDDKAFQKGLNNTTTAYDLMLIMEAIANGKAFDQKASDEMLKILFDQKFNDKIKKKLPPEVKVASKSGSITAVSHDSGIVYLPDGRKYVLVLLSKGVQSYDEVNNTLANVSRLIYDYEMQ
;
A
#
# COMPACT_ATOMS: atom_id res chain seq x y z
N SER A 1 -33.18 8.34 23.01
CA SER A 1 -34.65 8.42 23.11
C SER A 1 -35.15 7.58 24.29
N ILE A 2 -36.39 7.82 24.72
CA ILE A 2 -37.09 7.03 25.73
C ILE A 2 -38.41 6.57 25.12
N VAL A 3 -38.69 5.28 25.17
CA VAL A 3 -39.93 4.66 24.70
C VAL A 3 -40.59 3.89 25.84
N LYS A 4 -41.91 3.96 25.93
CA LYS A 4 -42.70 3.28 26.95
C LYS A 4 -44.03 2.86 26.34
N ASP A 5 -44.43 1.62 26.57
CA ASP A 5 -45.73 1.09 26.13
C ASP A 5 -45.98 1.29 24.63
N GLY A 6 -44.94 1.04 23.81
CA GLY A 6 -44.98 1.20 22.36
C GLY A 6 -45.02 2.65 21.87
N LYS A 7 -44.85 3.65 22.75
CA LYS A 7 -44.87 5.08 22.41
C LYS A 7 -43.51 5.73 22.63
N VAL A 8 -43.16 6.66 21.76
CA VAL A 8 -41.98 7.52 21.95
C VAL A 8 -42.33 8.64 22.92
N LEU A 9 -41.72 8.64 24.11
CA LEU A 9 -41.92 9.69 25.11
C LEU A 9 -40.92 10.83 24.94
N LEU A 10 -39.71 10.51 24.46
CA LEU A 10 -38.66 11.50 24.21
C LEU A 10 -37.77 11.06 23.05
N ALA A 11 -37.63 11.92 22.05
CA ALA A 11 -36.53 11.90 21.08
C ALA A 11 -36.02 13.33 20.97
N LYS A 12 -34.80 13.59 21.44
CA LYS A 12 -34.28 14.96 21.59
C LYS A 12 -32.76 14.97 21.54
N GLY A 13 -32.20 16.01 20.93
CA GLY A 13 -30.78 16.33 20.92
C GLY A 13 -30.40 17.37 21.98
N TYR A 14 -29.15 17.31 22.44
CA TYR A 14 -28.57 18.24 23.41
C TYR A 14 -27.13 18.54 23.05
N GLY A 15 -26.68 19.77 23.31
CA GLY A 15 -25.30 20.19 23.04
C GLY A 15 -25.04 20.47 21.56
N VAL A 16 -23.79 20.32 21.13
CA VAL A 16 -23.31 20.67 19.79
C VAL A 16 -22.79 19.46 19.03
N LYS A 17 -22.94 19.47 17.70
CA LYS A 17 -22.41 18.43 16.81
C LYS A 17 -20.89 18.47 16.72
N LYS A 18 -20.30 19.67 16.78
CA LYS A 18 -18.84 19.91 16.73
C LYS A 18 -18.45 20.99 17.74
N LEU A 19 -17.51 20.68 18.61
CA LEU A 19 -16.97 21.61 19.60
C LEU A 19 -16.38 22.84 18.91
N GLY A 20 -16.64 24.02 19.47
CA GLY A 20 -16.24 25.31 18.87
C GLY A 20 -17.22 25.86 17.83
N THR A 21 -18.27 25.12 17.47
CA THR A 21 -19.34 25.59 16.57
C THR A 21 -20.64 25.86 17.33
N LYS A 22 -21.60 26.53 16.68
CA LYS A 22 -22.98 26.71 17.18
C LYS A 22 -23.96 25.67 16.64
N GLU A 23 -23.47 24.64 15.94
CA GLU A 23 -24.34 23.65 15.32
C GLU A 23 -24.90 22.70 16.37
N LEU A 24 -26.20 22.82 16.66
CA LEU A 24 -26.87 22.04 17.69
C LEU A 24 -27.11 20.60 17.25
N VAL A 25 -27.10 19.69 18.22
CA VAL A 25 -27.61 18.33 18.06
C VAL A 25 -29.13 18.36 18.14
N ASP A 26 -29.81 17.72 17.19
CA ASP A 26 -31.25 17.48 17.20
C ASP A 26 -31.56 15.96 17.26
N GLU A 27 -32.84 15.59 17.27
CA GLU A 27 -33.29 14.20 17.34
C GLU A 27 -32.97 13.37 16.10
N ASN A 28 -32.61 14.02 15.00
CA ASN A 28 -32.28 13.45 13.69
C ASN A 28 -30.78 13.51 13.36
N THR A 29 -29.96 14.07 14.25
CA THR A 29 -28.49 14.06 14.12
C THR A 29 -27.99 12.62 14.15
N LEU A 30 -27.12 12.28 13.19
CA LEU A 30 -26.49 10.97 13.09
C LEU A 30 -25.31 10.82 14.06
N PHE A 31 -25.32 9.72 14.80
CA PHE A 31 -24.23 9.26 15.64
C PHE A 31 -23.89 7.82 15.28
N LEU A 32 -22.61 7.48 15.31
CA LEU A 32 -22.20 6.08 15.23
C LEU A 32 -22.65 5.34 16.50
N ILE A 33 -23.43 4.28 16.32
CA ILE A 33 -23.91 3.45 17.43
C ILE A 33 -22.94 2.31 17.77
N ALA A 34 -21.85 2.20 16.99
CA ALA A 34 -20.77 1.25 17.20
C ALA A 34 -21.33 -0.17 17.44
N SER A 35 -20.85 -0.85 18.48
CA SER A 35 -21.23 -2.24 18.78
C SER A 35 -22.71 -2.48 19.10
N ASN A 36 -23.57 -1.47 19.23
CA ASN A 36 -25.03 -1.69 19.18
C ASN A 36 -25.47 -2.31 17.84
N THR A 37 -24.66 -2.18 16.79
CA THR A 37 -24.83 -2.85 15.49
C THR A 37 -24.93 -4.37 15.62
N LYS A 38 -24.26 -4.98 16.61
CA LYS A 38 -24.28 -6.43 16.85
C LYS A 38 -25.68 -6.98 17.05
N ALA A 39 -26.55 -6.21 17.71
CA ALA A 39 -27.96 -6.54 17.91
C ALA A 39 -28.74 -6.63 16.58
N PHE A 40 -28.40 -5.78 15.60
CA PHE A 40 -29.00 -5.82 14.25
C PHE A 40 -28.52 -7.05 13.48
N THR A 41 -27.21 -7.36 13.54
CA THR A 41 -26.64 -8.57 12.93
C THR A 41 -27.23 -9.85 13.53
N ALA A 42 -27.38 -9.93 14.85
CA ALA A 42 -28.01 -11.06 15.51
C ALA A 42 -29.49 -11.20 15.10
N THR A 43 -30.23 -10.09 15.03
CA THR A 43 -31.62 -10.09 14.57
C THR A 43 -31.73 -10.56 13.11
N ALA A 44 -30.82 -10.16 12.23
CA ALA A 44 -30.79 -10.61 10.85
C ALA A 44 -30.58 -12.13 10.72
N LEU A 45 -29.64 -12.70 11.47
CA LEU A 45 -29.47 -14.15 11.54
C LEU A 45 -30.71 -14.84 12.11
N ALA A 46 -31.35 -14.26 13.11
CA ALA A 46 -32.55 -14.81 13.71
C ALA A 46 -33.73 -14.87 12.71
N MET A 47 -33.90 -13.84 11.88
CA MET A 47 -34.87 -13.85 10.77
C MET A 47 -34.60 -15.02 9.80
N LEU A 48 -33.33 -15.26 9.46
CA LEU A 48 -32.95 -16.37 8.58
C LEU A 48 -33.16 -17.75 9.24
N VAL A 49 -32.97 -17.86 10.55
CA VAL A 49 -33.32 -19.08 11.31
C VAL A 49 -34.82 -19.33 11.29
N GLU A 50 -35.63 -18.29 11.49
CA GLU A 50 -37.08 -18.39 11.46
C GLU A 50 -37.61 -18.76 10.06
N GLU A 51 -36.93 -18.30 9.01
CA GLU A 51 -37.17 -18.68 7.60
C GLU A 51 -36.72 -20.12 7.27
N GLY A 52 -36.07 -20.83 8.21
CA GLY A 52 -35.56 -22.19 8.00
C GLY A 52 -34.31 -22.27 7.13
N LYS A 53 -33.62 -21.16 6.87
CA LYS A 53 -32.43 -21.09 6.00
C LYS A 53 -31.14 -21.53 6.69
N LEU A 54 -31.11 -21.46 8.02
CA LEU A 54 -30.03 -21.95 8.88
C LEU A 54 -30.56 -22.29 10.27
N LYS A 55 -29.74 -22.92 11.11
CA LYS A 55 -30.02 -23.17 12.52
C LYS A 55 -28.92 -22.58 13.39
N TRP A 56 -29.26 -22.24 14.63
CA TRP A 56 -28.27 -21.68 15.58
C TRP A 56 -27.07 -22.58 15.84
N ASN A 57 -27.26 -23.90 15.77
CA ASN A 57 -26.22 -24.90 16.04
C ASN A 57 -25.57 -25.42 14.75
N ASP A 58 -25.90 -24.86 13.58
CA ASP A 58 -25.15 -25.16 12.36
C ASP A 58 -23.70 -24.70 12.53
N ARG A 59 -22.76 -25.44 11.94
CA ARG A 59 -21.35 -25.11 12.01
C ARG A 59 -21.06 -23.98 11.02
N VAL A 60 -20.21 -23.04 11.40
CA VAL A 60 -19.84 -21.91 10.53
C VAL A 60 -19.26 -22.42 9.20
N ILE A 61 -18.43 -23.47 9.25
CA ILE A 61 -17.80 -24.06 8.06
C ILE A 61 -18.80 -24.69 7.08
N ASP A 62 -19.98 -25.13 7.55
CA ASP A 62 -21.03 -25.68 6.68
C ASP A 62 -21.70 -24.59 5.83
N HIS A 63 -21.50 -23.32 6.18
CA HIS A 63 -22.03 -22.16 5.46
C HIS A 63 -20.92 -21.35 4.79
N LEU A 64 -19.72 -21.37 5.35
CA LEU A 64 -18.52 -20.73 4.84
C LEU A 64 -17.40 -21.78 4.72
N PRO A 65 -17.37 -22.61 3.65
CA PRO A 65 -16.43 -23.74 3.55
C PRO A 65 -14.95 -23.35 3.57
N TRP A 66 -14.64 -22.07 3.35
CA TRP A 66 -13.30 -21.49 3.38
C TRP A 66 -12.88 -20.96 4.76
N PHE A 67 -13.79 -20.88 5.74
CA PHE A 67 -13.51 -20.34 7.08
C PHE A 67 -12.61 -21.28 7.87
N ARG A 68 -11.54 -20.75 8.49
CA ARG A 68 -10.59 -21.51 9.31
C ARG A 68 -10.17 -20.68 10.53
N MET A 69 -10.14 -21.32 11.69
CA MET A 69 -9.46 -20.86 12.90
C MET A 69 -8.06 -21.49 12.95
N SER A 70 -7.22 -21.08 13.91
CA SER A 70 -5.88 -21.68 14.10
C SER A 70 -5.91 -23.12 14.61
N ASP A 71 -7.04 -23.53 15.21
CA ASP A 71 -7.29 -24.88 15.70
C ASP A 71 -8.34 -25.60 14.83
N ASP A 72 -8.06 -26.85 14.44
CA ASP A 72 -8.92 -27.66 13.57
C ASP A 72 -10.21 -28.09 14.25
N TYR A 73 -10.18 -28.35 15.56
CA TYR A 73 -11.38 -28.72 16.31
C TYR A 73 -12.32 -27.51 16.40
N VAL A 74 -11.82 -26.33 16.75
CA VAL A 74 -12.63 -25.10 16.77
C VAL A 74 -13.17 -24.79 15.38
N THR A 75 -12.35 -24.90 14.33
CA THR A 75 -12.78 -24.74 12.93
C THR A 75 -14.00 -25.59 12.58
N THR A 76 -14.01 -26.85 13.02
CA THR A 76 -15.06 -27.82 12.68
C THR A 76 -16.26 -27.81 13.64
N HIS A 77 -16.17 -27.13 14.79
CA HIS A 77 -17.20 -27.15 15.84
C HIS A 77 -17.76 -25.77 16.21
N LEU A 78 -17.16 -24.67 15.74
CA LEU A 78 -17.69 -23.32 15.90
C LEU A 78 -19.05 -23.20 15.22
N THR A 79 -20.08 -22.81 16.00
CA THR A 79 -21.45 -22.68 15.52
C THR A 79 -21.86 -21.23 15.26
N ILE A 80 -22.98 -21.04 14.58
CA ILE A 80 -23.57 -19.70 14.41
C ILE A 80 -23.85 -19.02 15.76
N ARG A 81 -24.31 -19.80 16.76
CA ARG A 81 -24.53 -19.29 18.12
C ARG A 81 -23.22 -18.80 18.75
N ASP A 82 -22.14 -19.56 18.61
CA ASP A 82 -20.83 -19.22 19.21
C ASP A 82 -20.28 -17.87 18.71
N LEU A 83 -20.50 -17.54 17.43
CA LEU A 83 -20.11 -16.25 16.85
C LEU A 83 -20.75 -15.07 17.59
N LEU A 84 -22.02 -15.21 17.96
CA LEU A 84 -22.81 -14.13 18.55
C LEU A 84 -22.57 -13.94 20.05
N VAL A 85 -21.91 -14.90 20.69
CA VAL A 85 -21.68 -14.91 22.15
C VAL A 85 -20.20 -14.97 22.52
N HIS A 86 -19.33 -14.80 21.53
CA HIS A 86 -17.88 -14.70 21.69
C HIS A 86 -17.22 -15.97 22.24
N HIS A 87 -17.60 -17.11 21.69
CA HIS A 87 -17.07 -18.42 22.08
C HIS A 87 -15.98 -18.91 21.11
N SER A 88 -14.90 -18.16 20.94
CA SER A 88 -13.84 -18.49 19.97
C SER A 88 -12.61 -19.15 20.60
N GLY A 89 -12.27 -18.77 21.84
CA GLY A 89 -10.97 -19.04 22.45
C GLY A 89 -9.90 -18.00 22.12
N LEU A 90 -10.22 -17.00 21.30
CA LEU A 90 -9.34 -15.88 20.99
C LEU A 90 -9.13 -14.98 22.22
N SER A 91 -8.06 -14.18 22.19
CA SER A 91 -7.89 -13.07 23.12
C SER A 91 -8.94 -11.98 22.87
N PRO A 92 -9.30 -11.17 23.89
CA PRO A 92 -10.20 -10.05 23.66
C PRO A 92 -9.64 -9.12 22.58
N TYR A 93 -10.49 -8.73 21.62
CA TYR A 93 -10.15 -7.84 20.49
C TYR A 93 -9.16 -8.41 19.48
N ALA A 94 -8.97 -9.74 19.45
CA ALA A 94 -8.07 -10.38 18.51
C ALA A 94 -8.40 -10.00 17.06
N GLY A 95 -7.39 -9.50 16.34
CA GLY A 95 -7.51 -9.08 14.93
C GLY A 95 -8.13 -7.69 14.71
N ASP A 96 -8.45 -6.92 15.75
CA ASP A 96 -9.03 -5.57 15.60
C ASP A 96 -8.10 -4.59 14.87
N ALA A 97 -6.77 -4.80 14.92
CA ALA A 97 -5.81 -3.99 14.16
C ALA A 97 -5.97 -4.11 12.62
N MET A 98 -6.67 -5.14 12.13
CA MET A 98 -7.06 -5.25 10.71
C MET A 98 -8.33 -4.44 10.39
N LEU A 99 -9.08 -4.00 11.39
CA LEU A 99 -10.35 -3.29 11.27
C LEU A 99 -10.24 -1.80 11.63
N PHE A 100 -9.44 -1.49 12.64
CA PHE A 100 -9.34 -0.17 13.25
C PHE A 100 -7.87 0.27 13.32
N PRO A 101 -7.48 1.36 12.64
CA PRO A 101 -8.24 2.11 11.65
C PRO A 101 -8.56 1.26 10.41
N PRO A 102 -9.50 1.72 9.58
CA PRO A 102 -9.91 1.00 8.39
C PRO A 102 -8.75 0.57 7.48
N SER A 103 -8.78 -0.70 7.06
CA SER A 103 -7.79 -1.29 6.17
C SER A 103 -8.36 -1.52 4.76
N THR A 104 -7.51 -1.89 3.82
CA THR A 104 -7.91 -2.30 2.47
C THR A 104 -8.49 -3.72 2.39
N TYR A 105 -8.47 -4.47 3.49
CA TYR A 105 -8.90 -5.86 3.47
C TYR A 105 -10.42 -6.01 3.35
N SER A 106 -10.85 -6.94 2.51
CA SER A 106 -12.21 -7.46 2.52
C SER A 106 -12.48 -8.29 3.78
N ARG A 107 -13.76 -8.46 4.16
CA ARG A 107 -14.15 -9.35 5.27
C ARG A 107 -13.58 -10.75 5.14
N LYS A 108 -13.59 -11.30 3.92
CA LYS A 108 -13.08 -12.64 3.64
C LYS A 108 -11.57 -12.73 3.86
N GLU A 109 -10.80 -11.70 3.49
CA GLU A 109 -9.36 -11.65 3.75
C GLU A 109 -9.05 -11.55 5.25
N ILE A 110 -9.79 -10.71 5.98
CA ILE A 110 -9.69 -10.59 7.44
C ILE A 110 -9.98 -11.94 8.12
N LEU A 111 -11.11 -12.56 7.77
CA LEU A 111 -11.51 -13.86 8.33
C LEU A 111 -10.56 -15.00 7.91
N GLY A 112 -9.97 -14.94 6.72
CA GLY A 112 -8.97 -15.90 6.25
C GLY A 112 -7.65 -15.84 7.04
N LYS A 113 -7.39 -14.74 7.76
CA LYS A 113 -6.22 -14.56 8.64
C LYS A 113 -6.46 -15.08 10.07
N LEU A 114 -7.68 -15.46 10.44
CA LEU A 114 -7.97 -16.04 11.77
C LEU A 114 -7.17 -17.32 12.04
N LYS A 115 -6.79 -18.06 11.00
CA LYS A 115 -5.89 -19.22 11.11
C LYS A 115 -4.49 -18.88 11.65
N GLU A 116 -4.08 -17.62 11.59
CA GLU A 116 -2.78 -17.15 12.07
C GLU A 116 -2.86 -16.63 13.52
N LEU A 117 -4.06 -16.45 14.09
CA LEU A 117 -4.24 -15.95 15.45
C LEU A 117 -4.29 -17.09 16.46
N PRO A 118 -3.47 -17.09 17.52
CA PRO A 118 -3.50 -18.13 18.53
C PRO A 118 -4.79 -18.08 19.35
N LEU A 119 -5.25 -19.24 19.81
CA LEU A 119 -6.27 -19.34 20.85
C LEU A 119 -5.57 -19.32 22.21
N ILE A 120 -5.88 -18.34 23.06
CA ILE A 120 -5.30 -18.23 24.40
C ILE A 120 -6.21 -18.81 25.49
N TYR A 121 -7.45 -19.15 25.13
CA TYR A 121 -8.41 -19.82 25.99
C TYR A 121 -8.96 -21.07 25.31
N ASP A 122 -9.32 -22.08 26.10
CA ASP A 122 -10.02 -23.26 25.60
C ASP A 122 -11.39 -22.87 25.02
N PHE A 123 -11.78 -23.54 23.94
CA PHE A 123 -13.02 -23.29 23.22
C PHE A 123 -14.24 -23.30 24.15
N ARG A 124 -15.06 -22.22 24.09
CA ARG A 124 -16.26 -21.98 24.91
C ARG A 124 -16.02 -21.82 26.43
N THR A 125 -14.79 -21.78 26.92
CA THR A 125 -14.52 -21.73 28.37
C THR A 125 -14.47 -20.31 28.94
N THR A 126 -14.03 -19.32 28.15
CA THR A 126 -13.85 -17.91 28.57
C THR A 126 -14.66 -16.96 27.70
N TYR A 127 -15.18 -15.87 28.30
CA TYR A 127 -15.75 -14.76 27.54
C TYR A 127 -14.61 -13.82 27.17
N ALA A 128 -14.33 -13.70 25.88
CA ALA A 128 -13.36 -12.77 25.32
C ALA A 128 -14.04 -12.05 24.16
N TYR A 129 -14.22 -10.74 24.28
CA TYR A 129 -15.05 -10.00 23.33
C TYR A 129 -14.33 -9.82 21.98
N ASP A 130 -14.97 -10.20 20.88
CA ASP A 130 -14.40 -10.16 19.53
C ASP A 130 -15.31 -9.41 18.55
N ASN A 131 -14.76 -8.44 17.80
CA ASN A 131 -15.47 -7.86 16.67
C ASN A 131 -15.45 -8.77 15.44
N ILE A 132 -14.33 -9.48 15.23
CA ILE A 132 -14.08 -10.30 14.04
C ILE A 132 -15.09 -11.44 13.86
N LEU A 133 -15.63 -12.00 14.95
CA LEU A 133 -16.67 -13.04 14.87
C LEU A 133 -18.00 -12.51 14.30
N TYR A 134 -18.27 -11.21 14.47
CA TYR A 134 -19.44 -10.59 13.86
C TYR A 134 -19.27 -10.37 12.36
N LEU A 135 -18.03 -10.28 11.85
CA LEU A 135 -17.77 -10.32 10.41
C LEU A 135 -18.12 -11.68 9.84
N ALA A 136 -17.76 -12.77 10.52
CA ALA A 136 -18.17 -14.12 10.12
C ALA A 136 -19.70 -14.26 10.13
N ALA A 137 -20.37 -13.70 11.14
CA ALA A 137 -21.84 -13.66 11.18
C ALA A 137 -22.44 -12.87 9.99
N GLY A 138 -21.79 -11.77 9.60
CA GLY A 138 -22.13 -11.02 8.39
C GLY A 138 -21.99 -11.84 7.11
N GLU A 139 -20.88 -12.57 6.94
CA GLU A 139 -20.66 -13.45 5.78
C GLU A 139 -21.66 -14.62 5.74
N VAL A 140 -22.09 -15.14 6.90
CA VAL A 140 -23.17 -16.14 6.96
C VAL A 140 -24.50 -15.56 6.44
N ILE A 141 -24.82 -14.30 6.78
CA ILE A 141 -26.00 -13.62 6.22
C ILE A 141 -25.89 -13.53 4.70
N VAL A 142 -24.71 -13.19 4.17
CA VAL A 142 -24.48 -13.14 2.71
C VAL A 142 -24.72 -14.52 2.09
N ALA A 143 -24.09 -15.56 2.63
CA ALA A 143 -24.20 -16.93 2.12
C ALA A 143 -25.64 -17.47 2.13
N LYS A 144 -26.48 -17.05 3.09
CA LYS A 144 -27.85 -17.55 3.27
C LYS A 144 -28.95 -16.69 2.67
N SER A 145 -28.67 -15.42 2.42
CA SER A 145 -29.65 -14.50 1.84
C SER A 145 -29.38 -14.15 0.38
N GLY A 146 -28.13 -14.27 -0.08
CA GLY A 146 -27.68 -13.74 -1.37
C GLY A 146 -27.56 -12.21 -1.41
N MET A 147 -27.79 -11.52 -0.28
CA MET A 147 -27.67 -10.07 -0.15
C MET A 147 -26.39 -9.71 0.59
N SER A 148 -25.80 -8.55 0.30
CA SER A 148 -24.78 -7.99 1.19
C SER A 148 -25.39 -7.79 2.60
N TRP A 149 -24.56 -7.81 3.64
CA TRP A 149 -25.03 -7.53 4.99
C TRP A 149 -25.72 -6.16 5.05
N GLU A 150 -25.12 -5.14 4.43
CA GLU A 150 -25.63 -3.78 4.36
C GLU A 150 -27.01 -3.72 3.73
N ASP A 151 -27.21 -4.40 2.60
CA ASP A 151 -28.49 -4.42 1.90
C ASP A 151 -29.53 -5.21 2.68
N PHE A 152 -29.14 -6.31 3.32
CA PHE A 152 -30.04 -7.07 4.19
C PHE A 152 -30.55 -6.17 5.32
N ILE A 153 -29.64 -5.52 6.06
CA ILE A 153 -30.00 -4.61 7.16
C ILE A 153 -30.88 -3.47 6.63
N ARG A 154 -30.48 -2.80 5.54
CA ARG A 154 -31.22 -1.67 4.96
C ARG A 154 -32.64 -2.06 4.56
N THR A 155 -32.80 -3.17 3.83
CA THR A 155 -34.08 -3.53 3.19
C THR A 155 -35.01 -4.33 4.09
N ARG A 156 -34.47 -5.30 4.86
CA ARG A 156 -35.24 -6.23 5.66
C ARG A 156 -35.54 -5.71 7.06
N ILE A 157 -34.72 -4.78 7.57
CA ILE A 157 -34.87 -4.20 8.90
C ILE A 157 -35.16 -2.70 8.80
N LEU A 158 -34.19 -1.87 8.41
CA LEU A 158 -34.30 -0.41 8.54
C LEU A 158 -35.50 0.17 7.78
N LYS A 159 -35.68 -0.21 6.50
CA LYS A 159 -36.81 0.22 5.67
C LYS A 159 -38.15 -0.26 6.22
N LYS A 160 -38.20 -1.47 6.79
CA LYS A 160 -39.43 -2.02 7.38
C LYS A 160 -39.82 -1.22 8.62
N LEU A 161 -38.86 -0.88 9.46
CA LEU A 161 -39.08 -0.11 10.69
C LEU A 161 -39.26 1.40 10.45
N GLY A 162 -39.10 1.88 9.21
CA GLY A 162 -39.12 3.32 8.90
C GLY A 162 -37.93 4.08 9.49
N MET A 163 -36.78 3.42 9.66
CA MET A 163 -35.53 4.02 10.14
C MET A 163 -34.79 4.72 8.99
N ASN A 164 -35.41 5.77 8.44
CA ASN A 164 -35.03 6.36 7.15
C ASN A 164 -33.73 7.18 7.17
N ARG A 165 -33.20 7.53 8.35
CA ARG A 165 -31.93 8.24 8.47
C ARG A 165 -30.78 7.32 8.86
N THR A 166 -31.08 6.11 9.35
CA THR A 166 -30.06 5.16 9.78
C THR A 166 -29.28 4.62 8.58
N ILE A 167 -27.96 4.68 8.70
CA ILE A 167 -27.00 4.24 7.69
C ILE A 167 -26.38 2.93 8.16
N ALA A 168 -26.44 1.90 7.32
CA ALA A 168 -25.80 0.60 7.58
C ALA A 168 -24.41 0.50 6.95
N LYS A 169 -24.10 1.30 5.94
CA LYS A 169 -22.82 1.26 5.23
C LYS A 169 -21.97 2.45 5.65
N PHE A 170 -20.91 2.21 6.42
CA PHE A 170 -20.10 3.27 7.01
C PHE A 170 -19.57 4.26 5.97
N SER A 171 -19.18 3.79 4.78
CA SER A 171 -18.69 4.67 3.71
C SER A 171 -19.70 5.74 3.26
N GLU A 172 -21.01 5.52 3.44
CA GLU A 172 -22.07 6.49 3.07
C GLU A 172 -22.17 7.65 4.07
N LEU A 173 -21.54 7.52 5.25
CA LEU A 173 -21.60 8.55 6.29
C LEU A 173 -20.90 9.85 5.85
N ARG A 174 -19.88 9.77 4.99
CA ARG A 174 -19.15 10.92 4.45
C ARG A 174 -20.05 11.92 3.73
N ASP A 175 -21.01 11.42 2.97
CA ASP A 175 -21.91 12.23 2.15
C ASP A 175 -23.22 12.56 2.88
N ALA A 176 -23.38 12.09 4.13
CA ALA A 176 -24.56 12.31 4.92
C ALA A 176 -24.59 13.73 5.54
N THR A 177 -25.79 14.28 5.68
CA THR A 177 -26.03 15.58 6.30
C THR A 177 -26.56 15.43 7.73
N ASN A 178 -26.36 16.47 8.56
CA ASN A 178 -26.72 16.46 9.98
C ASN A 178 -26.07 15.26 10.71
N VAL A 179 -24.74 15.20 10.64
CA VAL A 179 -23.90 14.19 11.30
C VAL A 179 -23.11 14.84 12.42
N SER A 180 -22.94 14.11 13.52
CA SER A 180 -22.13 14.55 14.64
C SER A 180 -20.64 14.33 14.39
N SER A 181 -19.78 15.23 14.86
CA SER A 181 -18.32 15.06 14.82
C SER A 181 -17.83 14.25 16.02
N SER A 182 -16.81 13.42 15.82
CA SER A 182 -16.15 12.69 16.91
C SER A 182 -15.38 13.64 17.84
N HIS A 183 -15.51 13.48 19.15
CA HIS A 183 -14.67 14.18 20.14
C HIS A 183 -13.93 13.21 21.03
N ALA A 184 -12.60 13.31 21.03
CA ALA A 184 -11.73 12.51 21.85
C ALA A 184 -11.02 13.38 22.90
N ARG A 185 -10.76 12.79 24.07
CA ARG A 185 -9.93 13.42 25.08
C ARG A 185 -8.46 13.16 24.75
N SER A 186 -7.67 14.22 24.60
CA SER A 186 -6.21 14.16 24.53
C SER A 186 -5.65 14.86 25.77
N LEU A 187 -4.89 14.13 26.58
CA LEU A 187 -4.49 14.55 27.93
C LEU A 187 -5.73 14.97 28.77
N ASN A 188 -5.84 16.24 29.13
CA ASN A 188 -6.93 16.79 29.95
C ASN A 188 -7.97 17.60 29.15
N GLU A 189 -7.84 17.66 27.82
CA GLU A 189 -8.71 18.46 26.96
C GLU A 189 -9.54 17.59 26.02
N VAL A 190 -10.80 17.97 25.82
CA VAL A 190 -11.65 17.37 24.78
C VAL A 190 -11.41 18.13 23.49
N LYS A 191 -11.07 17.42 22.43
CA LYS A 191 -10.82 17.98 21.09
C LYS A 191 -11.66 17.26 20.05
N VAL A 192 -11.96 17.96 18.97
CA VAL A 192 -12.54 17.33 17.78
C VAL A 192 -11.49 16.38 17.21
N ALA A 193 -11.88 15.13 16.95
CA ALA A 193 -11.07 14.20 16.19
C ALA A 193 -11.27 14.52 14.70
N GLU A 194 -10.49 15.48 14.21
CA GLU A 194 -10.51 15.88 12.80
C GLU A 194 -10.23 14.66 11.90
N HIS A 195 -10.87 14.61 10.72
CA HIS A 195 -10.72 13.53 9.74
C HIS A 195 -11.22 12.14 10.16
N PHE A 196 -11.93 11.98 11.28
CA PHE A 196 -12.59 10.72 11.62
C PHE A 196 -13.52 10.21 10.50
N MET A 197 -14.13 11.13 9.76
CA MET A 197 -15.01 10.85 8.62
C MET A 197 -14.25 10.56 7.32
N ASP A 198 -12.95 10.86 7.27
CA ASP A 198 -12.09 10.59 6.11
C ASP A 198 -11.55 9.15 6.12
N GLN A 199 -11.90 8.35 7.12
CA GLN A 199 -11.48 6.95 7.35
C GLN A 199 -12.10 5.97 6.32
N ASN A 200 -12.02 6.31 5.04
CA ASN A 200 -12.94 5.95 3.97
C ASN A 200 -12.89 4.50 3.43
N ILE A 201 -12.49 3.49 4.20
CA ILE A 201 -12.47 2.07 3.75
C ILE A 201 -12.81 1.12 4.92
N GLY A 202 -13.87 1.40 5.69
CA GLY A 202 -14.22 0.66 6.91
C GLY A 202 -15.31 -0.39 6.78
N ASP A 203 -15.89 -0.58 5.59
CA ASP A 203 -17.12 -1.36 5.42
C ASP A 203 -16.97 -2.83 5.83
N ALA A 204 -15.75 -3.36 5.82
CA ALA A 204 -15.48 -4.70 6.32
C ALA A 204 -16.00 -4.86 7.77
N GLY A 205 -15.84 -3.84 8.61
CA GLY A 205 -16.30 -3.82 10.00
C GLY A 205 -17.80 -3.63 10.22
N ASN A 206 -18.59 -3.40 9.17
CA ASN A 206 -19.99 -3.01 9.30
C ASN A 206 -20.84 -3.97 10.17
N PRO A 207 -20.75 -5.31 10.05
CA PRO A 207 -21.51 -6.24 10.87
C PRO A 207 -21.25 -6.14 12.38
N ALA A 208 -20.08 -5.64 12.77
CA ALA A 208 -19.68 -5.50 14.15
C ALA A 208 -19.97 -4.10 14.72
N GLY A 209 -19.95 -3.05 13.90
CA GLY A 209 -19.99 -1.68 14.41
C GLY A 209 -20.33 -0.54 13.43
N GLY A 210 -20.76 -0.83 12.20
CA GLY A 210 -20.84 0.17 11.14
C GLY A 210 -22.12 1.00 11.07
N ILE A 211 -23.10 0.80 11.96
CA ILE A 211 -24.35 1.56 11.90
C ILE A 211 -24.17 2.97 12.48
N ALA A 212 -24.64 3.97 11.75
CA ALA A 212 -24.95 5.31 12.26
C ALA A 212 -26.47 5.48 12.35
N SER A 213 -26.97 6.01 13.47
CA SER A 213 -28.41 6.18 13.70
C SER A 213 -28.73 7.47 14.45
N THR A 214 -30.01 7.72 14.67
CA THR A 214 -30.56 8.92 15.29
C THR A 214 -31.38 8.55 16.53
N ALA A 215 -31.72 9.54 17.37
CA ALA A 215 -32.58 9.28 18.52
C ALA A 215 -33.97 8.79 18.09
N THR A 216 -34.52 9.37 17.01
CA THR A 216 -35.83 9.01 16.45
C THR A 216 -35.84 7.60 15.87
N ASP A 217 -34.83 7.22 15.09
CA ASP A 217 -34.77 5.89 14.48
C ASP A 217 -34.52 4.80 15.53
N MET A 218 -33.63 5.05 16.49
CA MET A 218 -33.41 4.12 17.60
C MET A 218 -34.66 3.94 18.46
N ALA A 219 -35.56 4.93 18.55
CA ALA A 219 -36.82 4.76 19.25
C ALA A 219 -37.70 3.69 18.57
N ARG A 220 -37.76 3.68 17.23
CA ARG A 220 -38.49 2.67 16.45
C ARG A 220 -37.87 1.28 16.64
N TRP A 221 -36.54 1.19 16.61
CA TRP A 221 -35.82 -0.05 16.91
C TRP A 221 -36.18 -0.63 18.29
N LEU A 222 -36.15 0.21 19.33
CA LEU A 222 -36.47 -0.22 20.69
C LEU A 222 -37.93 -0.69 20.83
N ILE A 223 -38.88 0.02 20.22
CA ILE A 223 -40.30 -0.38 20.21
C ILE A 223 -40.46 -1.74 19.52
N THR A 224 -39.87 -1.93 18.35
CA THR A 224 -39.97 -3.20 17.62
C THR A 224 -39.33 -4.36 18.38
N GLN A 225 -38.19 -4.15 19.06
CA GLN A 225 -37.57 -5.18 19.90
C GLN A 225 -38.45 -5.54 21.09
N LEU A 226 -39.00 -4.54 21.81
CA LEU A 226 -39.89 -4.76 22.95
C LEU A 226 -41.22 -5.41 22.57
N ASP A 227 -41.76 -5.08 21.39
CA ASP A 227 -43.00 -5.66 20.85
C ASP A 227 -42.75 -6.87 19.93
N SER A 228 -41.65 -7.59 20.16
CA SER A 228 -41.36 -8.87 19.52
C SER A 228 -41.45 -8.86 17.99
N GLY A 229 -40.81 -7.88 17.37
CA GLY A 229 -40.67 -7.76 15.93
C GLY A 229 -41.83 -7.05 15.25
N ARG A 230 -42.89 -6.66 15.98
CA ARG A 230 -44.00 -5.88 15.39
C ARG A 230 -43.53 -4.49 14.98
N VAL A 231 -44.08 -4.06 13.85
CA VAL A 231 -43.83 -2.74 13.27
C VAL A 231 -45.17 -2.02 13.16
N GLN A 232 -45.19 -0.75 13.54
CA GLN A 232 -46.39 0.07 13.46
C GLN A 232 -46.88 0.15 12.00
N GLY A 233 -48.10 -0.35 11.74
CA GLY A 233 -48.71 -0.33 10.41
C GLY A 233 -48.10 -1.30 9.39
N GLY A 234 -47.28 -2.27 9.81
CA GLY A 234 -46.60 -3.22 8.94
C GLY A 234 -46.66 -4.66 9.45
N GLN A 235 -46.13 -5.58 8.64
CA GLN A 235 -45.94 -6.98 9.06
C GLN A 235 -44.75 -7.07 10.04
N PRO A 236 -44.84 -7.94 11.06
CA PRO A 236 -43.73 -8.17 11.97
C PRO A 236 -42.50 -8.72 11.23
N ILE A 237 -41.30 -8.32 11.66
CA ILE A 237 -40.04 -8.78 11.06
C ILE A 237 -39.52 -10.09 11.67
N PHE A 238 -40.00 -10.47 12.87
CA PHE A 238 -39.75 -11.76 13.52
C PHE A 238 -40.87 -12.07 14.53
N LYS A 239 -40.94 -13.31 15.04
CA LYS A 239 -41.95 -13.77 16.01
C LYS A 239 -41.51 -13.63 17.48
N PRO A 240 -42.43 -13.69 18.45
CA PRO A 240 -42.10 -13.68 19.89
C PRO A 240 -41.11 -14.74 20.35
N ALA A 241 -41.14 -15.94 19.77
CA ALA A 241 -40.15 -16.99 20.06
C ALA A 241 -38.72 -16.54 19.75
N THR A 242 -38.55 -15.72 18.69
CA THR A 242 -37.26 -15.15 18.29
C THR A 242 -36.73 -14.15 19.32
N THR A 243 -37.61 -13.32 19.91
CA THR A 243 -37.25 -12.44 21.05
C THR A 243 -36.71 -13.26 22.23
N GLY A 244 -37.38 -14.36 22.57
CA GLY A 244 -36.97 -15.26 23.64
C GLY A 244 -35.56 -15.82 23.42
N GLU A 245 -35.26 -16.26 22.19
CA GLU A 245 -33.93 -16.77 21.83
C GLU A 245 -32.85 -15.68 21.83
N LEU A 246 -33.13 -14.50 21.27
CA LEU A 246 -32.17 -13.39 21.20
C LEU A 246 -31.72 -12.91 22.59
N TRP A 247 -32.61 -12.93 23.57
CA TRP A 247 -32.38 -12.38 24.91
C TRP A 247 -32.09 -13.44 25.97
N LYS A 248 -31.96 -14.71 25.57
CA LYS A 248 -31.56 -15.80 26.45
C LYS A 248 -30.05 -15.77 26.66
N ILE A 249 -29.61 -15.73 27.91
CA ILE A 249 -28.18 -15.83 28.24
C ILE A 249 -27.66 -17.18 27.76
N VAL A 250 -26.62 -17.13 26.95
CA VAL A 250 -25.85 -18.31 26.52
C VAL A 250 -24.51 -18.34 27.25
N ARG A 251 -23.87 -17.17 27.40
CA ARG A 251 -22.58 -17.03 28.06
C ARG A 251 -22.72 -16.29 29.40
N PRO A 252 -22.70 -16.97 30.54
CA PRO A 252 -22.54 -16.31 31.83
C PRO A 252 -21.25 -15.50 31.85
N MET A 253 -21.31 -14.29 32.40
CA MET A 253 -20.16 -13.40 32.54
C MET A 253 -19.80 -13.25 34.03
N PRO A 254 -18.52 -13.03 34.36
CA PRO A 254 -18.11 -12.80 35.74
C PRO A 254 -18.85 -11.62 36.37
N ILE A 255 -19.31 -11.78 37.61
CA ILE A 255 -19.94 -10.71 38.38
C ILE A 255 -18.91 -10.21 39.38
N THR A 256 -18.50 -8.95 39.22
CA THR A 256 -17.59 -8.30 40.17
C THR A 256 -18.40 -7.60 41.26
N ARG A 257 -18.00 -7.75 42.52
CA ARG A 257 -18.57 -6.97 43.62
C ARG A 257 -18.29 -5.49 43.39
N VAL A 258 -19.33 -4.68 43.31
CA VAL A 258 -19.18 -3.23 43.13
C VAL A 258 -18.86 -2.55 44.48
N PRO A 259 -18.11 -1.44 44.49
CA PRO A 259 -17.91 -0.65 45.70
C PRO A 259 -19.23 -0.17 46.34
N ASP A 260 -19.24 -0.02 47.67
CA ASP A 260 -20.46 0.33 48.41
C ASP A 260 -21.11 1.64 47.94
N TYR A 261 -20.32 2.61 47.48
CA TYR A 261 -20.81 3.89 46.96
C TYR A 261 -21.53 3.79 45.60
N ILE A 262 -21.53 2.63 44.94
CA ILE A 262 -22.36 2.30 43.75
C ILE A 262 -23.18 1.03 43.94
N LYS A 263 -23.41 0.60 45.19
CA LYS A 263 -24.16 -0.63 45.48
C LYS A 263 -25.50 -0.79 44.74
N PRO A 264 -26.28 0.27 44.41
CA PRO A 264 -27.54 0.09 43.68
C PRO A 264 -27.43 -0.50 42.27
N VAL A 265 -26.24 -0.50 41.63
CA VAL A 265 -26.00 -1.17 40.33
C VAL A 265 -25.46 -2.59 40.46
N GLN A 266 -25.34 -3.13 41.68
CA GLN A 266 -24.93 -4.53 41.87
C GLN A 266 -25.93 -5.45 41.15
N SER A 267 -25.44 -6.27 40.24
CA SER A 267 -26.20 -7.32 39.58
C SER A 267 -25.99 -8.67 40.29
N ASP A 268 -27.04 -9.49 40.30
CA ASP A 268 -27.04 -10.89 40.77
C ASP A 268 -26.78 -11.87 39.63
N PHE A 269 -27.12 -11.47 38.39
CA PHE A 269 -26.70 -12.17 37.18
C PHE A 269 -26.27 -11.20 36.09
N TRP A 270 -25.29 -11.64 35.30
CA TRP A 270 -24.84 -10.94 34.11
C TRP A 270 -24.40 -11.96 33.07
N GLY A 271 -24.85 -11.82 31.84
CA GLY A 271 -24.45 -12.69 30.76
C GLY A 271 -24.64 -12.08 29.39
N TYR A 272 -24.02 -12.74 28.42
CA TYR A 272 -24.15 -12.43 27.01
C TYR A 272 -25.18 -13.37 26.36
N ALA A 273 -26.12 -12.77 25.66
CA ALA A 273 -27.13 -13.39 24.81
C ALA A 273 -26.75 -13.13 23.33
N LEU A 274 -27.63 -13.40 22.37
CA LEU A 274 -27.27 -13.29 20.95
C LEU A 274 -27.21 -11.82 20.51
N GLY A 275 -26.02 -11.20 20.54
CA GLY A 275 -25.85 -9.78 20.22
C GLY A 275 -26.33 -8.80 21.29
N PHE A 276 -26.69 -9.30 22.48
CA PHE A 276 -27.15 -8.51 23.61
C PHE A 276 -26.44 -8.92 24.90
N ARG A 277 -26.33 -8.00 25.84
CA ARG A 277 -26.07 -8.29 27.25
C ARG A 277 -27.40 -8.35 27.98
N THR A 278 -27.50 -9.29 28.91
CA THR A 278 -28.66 -9.48 29.77
C THR A 278 -28.19 -9.54 31.21
N TYR A 279 -28.76 -8.70 32.06
CA TYR A 279 -28.39 -8.54 33.46
C TYR A 279 -29.60 -8.07 34.27
N ASN A 280 -29.51 -8.07 35.59
CA ASN A 280 -30.51 -7.39 36.41
C ASN A 280 -30.02 -6.01 36.87
N TYR A 281 -30.97 -5.08 36.91
CA TYR A 281 -30.86 -3.85 37.67
C TYR A 281 -31.87 -3.92 38.81
N LYS A 282 -31.38 -4.20 40.02
CA LYS A 282 -32.22 -4.59 41.17
C LYS A 282 -33.09 -5.80 40.78
N GLN A 283 -34.41 -5.77 40.98
CA GLN A 283 -35.27 -6.91 40.64
C GLN A 283 -35.64 -7.03 39.15
N TYR A 284 -35.27 -6.06 38.30
CA TYR A 284 -35.73 -6.03 36.91
C TYR A 284 -34.68 -6.57 35.94
N LYS A 285 -35.12 -7.40 34.99
CA LYS A 285 -34.29 -7.83 33.85
C LYS A 285 -34.06 -6.64 32.91
N VAL A 286 -32.80 -6.41 32.56
CA VAL A 286 -32.37 -5.46 31.54
C VAL A 286 -31.68 -6.19 30.40
N VAL A 287 -32.10 -5.88 29.18
CA VAL A 287 -31.49 -6.35 27.93
C VAL A 287 -30.93 -5.13 27.21
N GLY A 288 -29.67 -5.17 26.79
CA GLY A 288 -29.07 -4.03 26.11
C GLY A 288 -27.72 -4.31 25.51
N HIS A 289 -27.11 -3.30 24.91
CA HIS A 289 -25.74 -3.38 24.43
C HIS A 289 -25.09 -2.00 24.51
N GLY A 290 -23.76 -1.99 24.64
CA GLY A 290 -22.96 -0.78 24.59
C GLY A 290 -22.22 -0.65 23.26
N GLY A 291 -21.96 0.57 22.84
CA GLY A 291 -21.17 0.88 21.67
C GLY A 291 -20.06 1.82 22.05
N ALA A 292 -18.84 1.52 21.59
CA ALA A 292 -17.72 2.43 21.67
C ALA A 292 -16.98 2.40 20.34
N LEU A 293 -16.82 3.58 19.75
CA LEU A 293 -15.82 3.91 18.75
C LEU A 293 -15.12 5.18 19.24
N LYS A 294 -14.03 5.57 18.59
CA LYS A 294 -13.33 6.76 19.03
C LYS A 294 -14.23 8.00 18.94
N GLY A 295 -14.39 8.67 20.07
CA GLY A 295 -15.26 9.83 20.25
C GLY A 295 -16.75 9.58 20.02
N PHE A 296 -17.19 8.33 19.98
CA PHE A 296 -18.60 7.96 19.98
C PHE A 296 -18.84 6.86 21.01
N VAL A 297 -19.70 7.12 22.00
CA VAL A 297 -20.20 6.05 22.86
C VAL A 297 -21.72 6.09 22.87
N SER A 298 -22.31 4.90 22.94
CA SER A 298 -23.76 4.75 22.92
C SER A 298 -24.18 3.56 23.77
N GLN A 299 -25.41 3.61 24.25
CA GLN A 299 -25.97 2.55 25.07
C GLN A 299 -27.46 2.43 24.80
N ILE A 300 -27.92 1.18 24.69
CA ILE A 300 -29.34 0.85 24.79
C ILE A 300 -29.61 0.04 26.06
N ALA A 301 -30.78 0.25 26.64
CA ALA A 301 -31.31 -0.52 27.76
C ALA A 301 -32.82 -0.74 27.57
N MET A 302 -33.25 -1.99 27.59
CA MET A 302 -34.64 -2.41 27.46
C MET A 302 -35.03 -3.19 28.71
N VAL A 303 -36.18 -2.86 29.29
CA VAL A 303 -36.75 -3.51 30.46
C VAL A 303 -38.09 -4.13 30.04
N PRO A 304 -38.11 -5.43 29.68
CA PRO A 304 -39.29 -6.07 29.12
C PRO A 304 -40.51 -5.99 30.04
N ASP A 305 -40.33 -6.23 31.34
CA ASP A 305 -41.42 -6.23 32.34
C ASP A 305 -42.11 -4.87 32.49
N LEU A 306 -41.42 -3.79 32.09
CA LEU A 306 -41.95 -2.43 32.10
C LEU A 306 -42.30 -1.92 30.71
N ASN A 307 -42.07 -2.70 29.65
CA ASN A 307 -42.15 -2.25 28.26
C ASN A 307 -41.45 -0.89 28.04
N LEU A 308 -40.26 -0.75 28.62
CA LEU A 308 -39.46 0.48 28.66
C LEU A 308 -38.18 0.29 27.84
N GLY A 309 -37.87 1.23 26.96
CA GLY A 309 -36.64 1.25 26.19
C GLY A 309 -35.96 2.62 26.26
N ILE A 310 -34.64 2.61 26.39
CA ILE A 310 -33.81 3.81 26.48
C ILE A 310 -32.66 3.66 25.50
N SER A 311 -32.39 4.70 24.71
CA SER A 311 -31.16 4.84 23.95
C SER A 311 -30.50 6.17 24.26
N VAL A 312 -29.18 6.16 24.41
CA VAL A 312 -28.37 7.37 24.57
C VAL A 312 -27.20 7.28 23.59
N LEU A 313 -27.06 8.29 22.74
CA LEU A 313 -26.00 8.39 21.73
C LEU A 313 -25.18 9.64 22.07
N THR A 314 -23.86 9.51 22.13
CA THR A 314 -22.98 10.65 22.43
C THR A 314 -21.84 10.72 21.42
N ASN A 315 -21.32 11.93 21.22
CA ASN A 315 -20.17 12.22 20.37
C ASN A 315 -18.93 12.61 21.18
N GLN A 316 -18.81 12.08 22.38
CA GLN A 316 -17.63 12.20 23.22
C GLN A 316 -17.39 10.86 23.92
N SER A 317 -16.14 10.39 23.99
CA SER A 317 -15.75 9.18 24.73
C SER A 317 -15.93 9.33 26.26
N ASN A 318 -17.17 9.42 26.73
CA ASN A 318 -17.54 9.56 28.12
C ASN A 318 -18.75 8.68 28.45
N SER A 319 -18.48 7.51 29.04
CA SER A 319 -19.53 6.56 29.41
C SER A 319 -20.33 6.94 30.65
N ALA A 320 -19.78 7.78 31.53
CA ALA A 320 -20.49 8.24 32.72
C ALA A 320 -21.77 9.01 32.37
N ALA A 321 -21.76 9.74 31.25
CA ALA A 321 -22.91 10.51 30.79
C ALA A 321 -24.13 9.61 30.50
N TYR A 322 -23.97 8.58 29.65
CA TYR A 322 -25.10 7.74 29.28
C TYR A 322 -25.56 6.83 30.42
N TRP A 323 -24.66 6.34 31.27
CA TRP A 323 -25.04 5.53 32.42
C TRP A 323 -25.83 6.34 33.45
N SER A 324 -25.45 7.60 33.68
CA SER A 324 -26.19 8.49 34.59
C SER A 324 -27.63 8.70 34.11
N ILE A 325 -27.82 8.93 32.80
CA ILE A 325 -29.15 9.11 32.21
C ILE A 325 -29.96 7.82 32.33
N ILE A 326 -29.37 6.67 31.97
CA ILE A 326 -30.08 5.38 32.01
C ILE A 326 -30.50 5.04 33.43
N TYR A 327 -29.60 5.08 34.41
CA TYR A 327 -29.96 4.72 35.78
C TYR A 327 -30.98 5.69 36.39
N GLN A 328 -30.90 6.99 36.09
CA GLN A 328 -31.89 7.96 36.53
C GLN A 328 -33.29 7.64 35.98
N VAL A 329 -33.38 7.26 34.70
CA VAL A 329 -34.65 6.88 34.07
C VAL A 329 -35.16 5.55 34.62
N LEU A 330 -34.28 4.56 34.84
CA LEU A 330 -34.64 3.29 35.45
C LEU A 330 -35.18 3.49 36.88
N ASP A 331 -34.48 4.25 37.72
CA ASP A 331 -34.93 4.54 39.08
C ASP A 331 -36.28 5.26 39.11
N TYR A 332 -36.52 6.19 38.17
CA TYR A 332 -37.80 6.87 38.03
C TYR A 332 -38.95 5.90 37.71
N TYR A 333 -38.81 5.08 36.67
CA TYR A 333 -39.88 4.16 36.25
C TYR A 333 -40.08 2.99 37.22
N MET A 334 -39.04 2.61 37.96
CA MET A 334 -39.09 1.55 38.96
C MET A 334 -39.45 2.06 40.35
N GLN A 335 -39.71 3.38 40.50
CA GLN A 335 -40.07 4.05 41.75
C GLN A 335 -39.05 3.83 42.88
N PHE A 336 -37.77 3.79 42.54
CA PHE A 336 -36.70 3.72 43.53
C PHE A 336 -36.32 5.09 44.08
N LYS A 337 -35.70 5.10 45.27
CA LYS A 337 -35.14 6.32 45.85
C LYS A 337 -34.12 6.95 44.90
N THR A 338 -34.18 8.26 44.79
CA THR A 338 -33.22 9.06 44.02
C THR A 338 -31.80 8.78 44.49
N PHE A 339 -30.89 8.60 43.53
CA PHE A 339 -29.48 8.36 43.76
C PHE A 339 -28.66 9.32 42.89
N ASP A 340 -27.56 9.86 43.43
CA ASP A 340 -26.71 10.81 42.70
C ASP A 340 -25.82 10.10 41.67
N TRP A 341 -26.45 9.59 40.61
CA TRP A 341 -25.75 8.92 39.52
C TRP A 341 -24.77 9.84 38.81
N ILE A 342 -25.10 11.13 38.69
CA ILE A 342 -24.24 12.12 38.03
C ILE A 342 -22.93 12.28 38.81
N GLY A 343 -23.00 12.60 40.10
CA GLY A 343 -21.82 12.82 40.93
C GLY A 343 -20.98 11.55 41.08
N VAL A 344 -21.62 10.39 41.24
CA VAL A 344 -20.90 9.11 41.40
C VAL A 344 -20.21 8.67 40.11
N ASN A 345 -20.92 8.67 38.98
CA ASN A 345 -20.31 8.28 37.69
C ASN A 345 -19.23 9.28 37.26
N LYS A 346 -19.41 10.58 37.54
CA LYS A 346 -18.36 11.59 37.31
C LYS A 346 -17.10 11.26 38.11
N ARG A 347 -17.23 10.99 39.42
CA ARG A 347 -16.08 10.62 40.27
C ARG A 347 -15.37 9.38 39.75
N GLN A 348 -16.12 8.35 39.34
CA GLN A 348 -15.54 7.12 38.79
C GLN A 348 -14.78 7.39 37.49
N PHE A 349 -15.36 8.18 36.58
CA PHE A 349 -14.72 8.55 35.32
C PHE A 349 -13.45 9.39 35.53
N ASP A 350 -13.51 10.42 36.38
CA ASP A 350 -12.35 11.25 36.71
C ASP A 350 -11.23 10.42 37.36
N SER A 351 -11.58 9.49 38.25
CA SER A 351 -10.61 8.60 38.90
C SER A 351 -9.95 7.66 37.89
N ALA A 352 -10.70 7.14 36.90
CA ALA A 352 -10.16 6.31 35.84
C ALA A 352 -9.14 7.09 34.97
N ILE A 353 -9.41 8.36 34.67
CA ILE A 353 -8.48 9.24 33.93
C ILE A 353 -7.19 9.48 34.74
N VAL A 354 -7.30 9.75 36.03
CA VAL A 354 -6.12 9.96 36.90
C VAL A 354 -5.29 8.68 36.98
N SER A 355 -5.95 7.52 37.12
CA SER A 355 -5.28 6.22 37.13
C SER A 355 -4.53 5.95 35.83
N SER A 356 -5.18 6.13 34.67
CA SER A 356 -4.52 5.93 33.36
C SER A 356 -3.34 6.88 33.16
N THR A 357 -3.44 8.12 33.62
CA THR A 357 -2.33 9.09 33.55
C THR A 357 -1.16 8.65 34.41
N ARG A 358 -1.44 8.13 35.62
CA ARG A 358 -0.41 7.59 36.52
C ARG A 358 0.25 6.34 35.94
N GLU A 359 -0.51 5.44 35.34
CA GLU A 359 0.05 4.26 34.67
C GLU A 359 0.93 4.65 33.48
N ARG A 360 0.50 5.58 32.62
CA ARG A 360 1.34 6.13 31.54
C ARG A 360 2.65 6.72 32.07
N ALA A 361 2.61 7.40 33.22
CA ALA A 361 3.82 7.93 33.85
C ALA A 361 4.78 6.82 34.36
N LYS A 362 4.27 5.64 34.72
CA LYS A 362 5.09 4.47 35.07
C LYS A 362 5.76 3.81 33.86
N PHE A 363 5.20 3.97 32.65
CA PHE A 363 5.83 3.52 31.40
C PHE A 363 7.03 4.37 30.96
N ASN A 364 7.32 5.48 31.65
CA ASN A 364 8.64 6.10 31.59
C ASN A 364 9.66 5.16 32.26
N LEU A 365 10.06 4.12 31.53
CA LEU A 365 11.21 3.30 31.84
C LEU A 365 12.40 4.23 32.12
N HIS A 366 13.28 3.83 33.04
CA HIS A 366 14.55 4.53 33.26
C HIS A 366 15.37 4.41 31.97
N ARG A 367 15.26 5.42 31.11
CA ARG A 367 15.89 5.44 29.80
C ARG A 367 17.40 5.49 29.99
N ASP A 368 18.11 4.58 29.34
CA ASP A 368 19.55 4.76 29.12
C ASP A 368 19.74 5.72 27.92
N SER A 369 19.86 7.01 28.23
CA SER A 369 20.05 8.07 27.24
C SER A 369 21.42 8.02 26.54
N LEU A 370 22.38 7.26 27.08
CA LEU A 370 23.71 7.08 26.49
C LEU A 370 23.76 5.89 25.52
N SER A 371 22.77 4.99 25.58
CA SER A 371 22.70 3.85 24.68
C SER A 371 22.58 4.29 23.21
N LYS A 372 23.12 3.45 22.32
CA LYS A 372 23.02 3.59 20.86
C LYS A 372 22.43 2.32 20.27
N PRO A 373 21.81 2.37 19.09
CA PRO A 373 21.44 1.16 18.38
C PRO A 373 22.70 0.38 17.98
N SER A 374 22.58 -0.94 17.96
CA SER A 374 23.68 -1.85 17.57
C SER A 374 24.04 -1.76 16.08
N LEU A 375 23.16 -1.19 15.26
CA LEU A 375 23.36 -0.90 13.84
C LEU A 375 23.23 0.61 13.59
N PRO A 376 23.82 1.13 12.49
CA PRO A 376 23.47 2.47 12.00
C PRO A 376 21.95 2.62 11.86
N VAL A 377 21.40 3.80 12.21
CA VAL A 377 19.94 4.02 12.19
C VAL A 377 19.33 3.69 10.82
N ASP A 378 20.02 4.03 9.74
CA ASP A 378 19.55 3.76 8.37
C ASP A 378 19.44 2.26 8.05
N SER A 379 20.14 1.39 8.77
CA SER A 379 20.07 -0.07 8.58
C SER A 379 18.76 -0.69 9.05
N PHE A 380 17.95 0.04 9.84
CA PHE A 380 16.59 -0.38 10.21
C PHE A 380 15.55 -0.07 9.12
N ALA A 381 15.92 0.71 8.09
CA ALA A 381 15.07 0.91 6.93
C ALA A 381 14.98 -0.36 6.08
N GLY A 382 13.79 -0.67 5.58
CA GLY A 382 13.52 -1.86 4.81
C GLY A 382 12.03 -2.10 4.61
N THR A 383 11.72 -3.15 3.87
CA THR A 383 10.37 -3.69 3.78
C THR A 383 10.27 -4.86 4.75
N TYR A 384 9.24 -4.85 5.57
CA TYR A 384 8.89 -5.89 6.52
C TYR A 384 7.53 -6.47 6.15
N THR A 385 7.22 -7.65 6.65
CA THR A 385 5.91 -8.28 6.52
C THR A 385 5.44 -8.80 7.87
N ASP A 386 4.15 -8.64 8.12
CA ASP A 386 3.40 -9.25 9.20
C ASP A 386 2.29 -10.13 8.63
N LYS A 387 1.96 -11.21 9.33
CA LYS A 387 0.94 -12.18 8.89
C LYS A 387 -0.46 -11.56 8.81
N LEU A 388 -0.78 -10.63 9.71
CA LEU A 388 -2.08 -9.98 9.82
C LEU A 388 -2.11 -8.71 8.97
N LEU A 389 -1.17 -7.79 9.19
CA LEU A 389 -1.17 -6.45 8.59
C LEU A 389 -0.48 -6.37 7.22
N GLY A 390 0.24 -7.41 6.80
CA GLY A 390 0.85 -7.48 5.48
C GLY A 390 2.15 -6.69 5.41
N GLU A 391 2.39 -5.98 4.30
CA GLU A 391 3.64 -5.24 4.10
C GLU A 391 3.71 -3.97 4.96
N VAL A 392 4.85 -3.77 5.62
CA VAL A 392 5.19 -2.58 6.40
C VAL A 392 6.52 -2.03 5.92
N SER A 393 6.54 -0.81 5.41
CA SER A 393 7.78 -0.17 4.95
C SER A 393 8.32 0.77 6.02
N ILE A 394 9.61 0.66 6.33
CA ILE A 394 10.37 1.66 7.10
C ILE A 394 11.33 2.33 6.13
N LYS A 395 11.16 3.63 5.89
CA LYS A 395 11.97 4.39 4.94
C LYS A 395 12.64 5.58 5.61
N LYS A 396 13.83 5.93 5.15
CA LYS A 396 14.49 7.18 5.53
C LYS A 396 13.84 8.35 4.81
N GLU A 397 13.47 9.36 5.57
CA GLU A 397 12.95 10.64 5.12
C GLU A 397 13.71 11.79 5.80
N SER A 398 13.40 13.03 5.44
CA SER A 398 14.03 14.22 6.03
C SER A 398 13.85 14.32 7.54
N THR A 399 12.79 13.72 8.10
CA THR A 399 12.46 13.73 9.54
C THR A 399 13.03 12.54 10.31
N GLY A 400 13.73 11.60 9.64
CA GLY A 400 14.21 10.35 10.22
C GLY A 400 13.60 9.13 9.55
N LEU A 401 13.46 8.03 10.28
CA LEU A 401 12.79 6.83 9.77
C LEU A 401 11.27 6.97 9.90
N VAL A 402 10.54 6.62 8.85
CA VAL A 402 9.07 6.64 8.82
C VAL A 402 8.54 5.26 8.46
N MET A 403 7.68 4.73 9.33
CA MET A 403 7.01 3.45 9.18
C MET A 403 5.61 3.65 8.57
N ARG A 404 5.26 2.86 7.56
CA ARG A 404 3.95 2.87 6.89
C ARG A 404 3.44 1.46 6.64
N PHE A 405 2.14 1.27 6.81
CA PHE A 405 1.45 0.00 6.57
C PHE A 405 0.76 0.04 5.21
N ALA A 406 1.07 -0.93 4.34
CA ALA A 406 0.57 -0.96 2.97
C ALA A 406 -0.94 -1.18 2.88
N ASN A 407 -1.54 -1.85 3.87
CA ASN A 407 -2.98 -2.12 3.91
C ASN A 407 -3.74 -1.23 4.91
N SER A 408 -3.04 -0.35 5.64
CA SER A 408 -3.63 0.56 6.63
C SER A 408 -2.97 1.94 6.51
N PHE A 409 -3.29 2.67 5.43
CA PHE A 409 -2.55 3.88 5.02
C PHE A 409 -2.52 5.00 6.06
N GLU A 410 -3.49 5.03 6.98
CA GLU A 410 -3.53 6.02 8.06
C GLU A 410 -2.52 5.72 9.18
N PHE A 411 -2.03 4.48 9.26
CA PHE A 411 -0.92 4.14 10.15
C PHE A 411 0.41 4.59 9.55
N VAL A 412 0.75 5.84 9.89
CA VAL A 412 2.07 6.42 9.63
C VAL A 412 2.69 6.79 10.98
N ALA A 413 3.87 6.24 11.25
CA ALA A 413 4.62 6.52 12.48
C ALA A 413 6.02 7.04 12.19
N ASP A 414 6.40 8.13 12.85
CA ASP A 414 7.77 8.64 12.87
C ASP A 414 8.54 7.88 13.95
N LEU A 415 9.65 7.23 13.56
CA LEU A 415 10.47 6.46 14.47
C LEU A 415 11.63 7.31 15.01
N ARG A 416 11.72 7.39 16.33
CA ARG A 416 12.79 8.09 17.05
C ARG A 416 13.55 7.10 17.91
N HIS A 417 14.87 7.09 17.84
CA HIS A 417 15.67 6.20 18.70
C HIS A 417 15.33 6.45 20.17
N PHE A 418 15.05 5.37 20.91
CA PHE A 418 14.74 5.42 22.32
C PHE A 418 15.94 4.95 23.15
N GLN A 419 16.25 3.66 23.07
CA GLN A 419 17.44 3.04 23.68
C GLN A 419 17.74 1.70 23.02
N HIS A 420 19.02 1.28 23.03
CA HIS A 420 19.46 0.04 22.36
C HIS A 420 18.86 -0.09 20.95
N ASN A 421 18.28 -1.23 20.60
CA ASN A 421 17.58 -1.49 19.33
C ASN A 421 16.07 -1.17 19.39
N THR A 422 15.66 -0.26 20.27
CA THR A 422 14.27 0.15 20.43
C THR A 422 14.08 1.60 19.99
N PHE A 423 13.01 1.84 19.22
CA PHE A 423 12.57 3.15 18.79
C PHE A 423 11.18 3.45 19.37
N LEU A 424 10.91 4.72 19.64
CA LEU A 424 9.57 5.23 19.84
C LEU A 424 8.93 5.42 18.46
N ALA A 425 7.86 4.67 18.18
CA ALA A 425 6.98 4.88 17.04
C ALA A 425 5.89 5.88 17.45
N LYS A 426 6.06 7.15 17.04
CA LYS A 426 5.08 8.21 17.26
C LYS A 426 4.12 8.24 16.07
N PHE A 427 2.88 7.80 16.26
CA PHE A 427 1.89 7.81 15.18
C PHE A 427 1.43 9.24 14.91
N ARG A 428 1.37 9.63 13.63
CA ARG A 428 1.01 10.99 13.21
C ARG A 428 -0.44 11.34 13.54
N ARG A 429 -1.29 10.31 13.60
CA ARG A 429 -2.68 10.38 14.02
C ARG A 429 -2.72 10.11 15.53
N GLU A 430 -2.56 11.17 16.32
CA GLU A 430 -2.63 11.10 17.79
C GLU A 430 -3.95 10.48 18.26
N GLU A 431 -4.98 10.61 17.43
CA GLU A 431 -6.25 10.03 17.71
C GLU A 431 -6.23 8.50 17.78
N PHE A 432 -5.27 7.76 17.26
CA PHE A 432 -5.29 6.30 17.48
C PHE A 432 -4.84 5.86 18.87
N ASN A 433 -4.24 6.76 19.66
CA ASN A 433 -3.55 6.40 20.91
C ASN A 433 -2.62 5.17 20.71
N ALA A 434 -1.99 5.07 19.54
CA ALA A 434 -1.26 3.89 19.09
C ALA A 434 0.26 4.00 19.30
N ASP A 435 0.73 5.09 19.90
CA ASP A 435 2.16 5.29 20.18
C ASP A 435 2.74 4.05 20.85
N SER A 436 3.85 3.57 20.32
CA SER A 436 4.39 2.26 20.65
C SER A 436 5.91 2.29 20.75
N TYR A 437 6.48 1.40 21.57
CA TYR A 437 7.87 1.00 21.38
C TYR A 437 7.94 -0.04 20.27
N ILE A 438 8.82 0.17 19.29
CA ILE A 438 9.21 -0.87 18.32
C ILE A 438 10.62 -1.35 18.67
N SER A 439 10.75 -2.63 18.98
CA SER A 439 12.03 -3.25 19.35
C SER A 439 12.47 -4.24 18.28
N PHE A 440 13.70 -4.09 17.79
CA PHE A 440 14.29 -4.93 16.75
C PHE A 440 15.18 -6.02 17.37
N ALA A 441 14.94 -7.27 16.99
CA ALA A 441 15.82 -8.39 17.28
C ALA A 441 16.92 -8.45 16.21
N ILE A 442 18.18 -8.46 16.67
CA ILE A 442 19.36 -8.57 15.80
C ILE A 442 19.96 -9.96 16.01
N GLY A 443 20.05 -10.72 14.93
CA GLY A 443 20.62 -12.06 14.92
C GLY A 443 22.13 -12.06 15.11
N ALA A 444 22.69 -13.24 15.37
CA ALA A 444 24.14 -13.41 15.57
C ALA A 444 24.97 -13.04 14.32
N ASP A 445 24.35 -13.00 13.13
CA ASP A 445 24.97 -12.56 11.88
C ASP A 445 24.92 -11.03 11.68
N GLY A 446 24.41 -10.29 12.66
CA GLY A 446 24.26 -8.84 12.63
C GLY A 446 23.06 -8.33 11.81
N LYS A 447 22.19 -9.20 11.31
CA LYS A 447 21.00 -8.79 10.57
C LYS A 447 19.78 -8.68 11.47
N ILE A 448 18.82 -7.88 11.05
CA ILE A 448 17.51 -7.80 11.70
C ILE A 448 16.77 -9.11 11.42
N GLU A 449 16.27 -9.77 12.48
CA GLU A 449 15.46 -10.99 12.36
C GLU A 449 13.96 -10.67 12.44
N SER A 450 13.59 -9.77 13.36
CA SER A 450 12.22 -9.31 13.53
C SER A 450 12.13 -7.97 14.25
N ALA A 451 10.94 -7.38 14.25
CA ALA A 451 10.57 -6.26 15.12
C ALA A 451 9.18 -6.47 15.73
N LYS A 452 9.02 -6.08 17.00
CA LYS A 452 7.75 -6.16 17.73
C LYS A 452 7.35 -4.81 18.26
N LEU A 453 6.04 -4.53 18.24
CA LEU A 453 5.45 -3.31 18.76
C LEU A 453 4.83 -3.55 20.14
N LYS A 454 4.93 -2.55 21.02
CA LYS A 454 4.23 -2.52 22.30
C LYS A 454 3.62 -1.15 22.51
N VAL A 455 2.29 -1.10 22.56
CA VAL A 455 1.54 0.14 22.78
C VAL A 455 1.85 0.72 24.17
N LEU A 456 2.03 2.03 24.24
CA LEU A 456 2.41 2.74 25.46
C LEU A 456 1.23 3.10 26.35
N ASP A 457 0.07 3.33 25.75
CA ASP A 457 -1.14 3.74 26.46
C ASP A 457 -1.95 2.51 26.88
N PRO A 458 -2.06 2.18 28.18
CA PRO A 458 -2.86 1.04 28.65
C PRO A 458 -4.36 1.21 28.40
N ALA A 459 -4.81 2.44 28.14
CA ALA A 459 -6.19 2.74 27.77
C ALA A 459 -6.43 2.73 26.25
N SER A 460 -5.40 2.44 25.45
CA SER A 460 -5.56 2.28 24.01
C SER A 460 -6.41 1.06 23.70
N GLN A 461 -7.21 1.16 22.64
CA GLN A 461 -7.93 0.02 22.08
C GLN A 461 -7.11 -0.66 20.97
N MET A 462 -5.94 -0.11 20.64
CA MET A 462 -5.02 -0.73 19.71
C MET A 462 -4.24 -1.83 20.41
N ASP A 463 -4.20 -2.99 19.76
CA ASP A 463 -3.39 -4.12 20.18
C ASP A 463 -2.47 -4.55 19.02
N PHE A 464 -1.17 -4.63 19.31
CA PHE A 464 -0.13 -5.08 18.38
C PHE A 464 0.64 -6.28 18.96
N GLU A 465 0.16 -6.90 20.05
CA GLU A 465 0.85 -8.02 20.71
C GLU A 465 1.01 -9.25 19.79
N ASP A 466 0.03 -9.49 18.91
CA ASP A 466 0.05 -10.57 17.92
C ASP A 466 0.90 -10.26 16.67
N MET A 467 1.50 -9.06 16.58
CA MET A 467 2.30 -8.68 15.42
C MET A 467 3.77 -9.02 15.56
N GLU A 468 4.34 -9.53 14.46
CA GLU A 468 5.78 -9.72 14.33
C GLU A 468 6.23 -9.31 12.92
N LEU A 469 6.90 -8.16 12.83
CA LEU A 469 7.46 -7.66 11.58
C LEU A 469 8.71 -8.45 11.23
N LYS A 470 8.67 -9.21 10.14
CA LYS A 470 9.85 -9.91 9.60
C LYS A 470 10.37 -9.19 8.37
N PRO A 471 11.69 -8.93 8.25
CA PRO A 471 12.22 -8.34 7.04
C PRO A 471 11.84 -9.19 5.82
N VAL A 472 11.30 -8.55 4.80
CA VAL A 472 11.11 -9.20 3.50
C VAL A 472 12.50 -9.37 2.91
N GLN A 473 12.95 -10.60 2.77
CA GLN A 473 14.15 -10.87 1.98
C GLN A 473 13.87 -10.36 0.57
N LYS A 474 14.58 -9.32 0.13
CA LYS A 474 14.52 -8.86 -1.25
C LYS A 474 14.84 -10.07 -2.13
N LYS A 475 13.83 -10.64 -2.79
CA LYS A 475 14.06 -11.64 -3.81
C LYS A 475 14.91 -10.96 -4.88
N LYS A 476 16.18 -11.37 -5.02
CA LYS A 476 17.05 -10.87 -6.08
C LYS A 476 16.31 -11.11 -7.39
N MET A 477 16.27 -10.08 -8.24
CA MET A 477 15.70 -10.18 -9.57
C MET A 477 16.56 -11.18 -10.33
N ASP A 478 15.99 -12.29 -10.78
CA ASP A 478 16.71 -13.21 -11.66
C ASP A 478 16.61 -12.73 -13.12
N SER A 479 17.32 -13.40 -14.03
CA SER A 479 17.29 -13.05 -15.47
C SER A 479 15.90 -13.20 -16.09
N THR A 480 15.05 -14.07 -15.55
CA THR A 480 13.68 -14.25 -16.03
C THR A 480 12.81 -13.06 -15.64
N ASP A 481 12.92 -12.61 -14.40
CA ASP A 481 12.22 -11.42 -13.89
C ASP A 481 12.68 -10.15 -14.63
N LEU A 482 13.98 -10.02 -14.90
CA LEU A 482 14.52 -8.91 -15.69
C LEU A 482 13.93 -8.88 -17.10
N ASN A 483 13.93 -10.03 -17.80
CA ASN A 483 13.37 -10.16 -19.14
C ASN A 483 11.89 -9.77 -19.20
N LYS A 484 11.09 -10.25 -18.24
CA LYS A 484 9.66 -9.93 -18.17
C LYS A 484 9.43 -8.43 -17.98
N LYS A 485 10.22 -7.78 -17.12
CA LYS A 485 10.09 -6.33 -16.89
C LYS A 485 10.50 -5.51 -18.11
N ILE A 486 11.59 -5.89 -18.81
CA ILE A 486 11.99 -5.23 -20.06
C ILE A 486 10.90 -5.41 -21.13
N ALA A 487 10.39 -6.63 -21.30
CA ALA A 487 9.30 -6.90 -22.24
C ALA A 487 8.05 -6.08 -21.91
N SER A 488 7.71 -5.91 -20.63
CA SER A 488 6.59 -5.07 -20.20
C SER A 488 6.81 -3.58 -20.48
N ILE A 489 8.05 -3.08 -20.39
CA ILE A 489 8.38 -1.69 -20.75
C ILE A 489 8.17 -1.49 -22.26
N PHE A 490 8.63 -2.42 -23.09
CA PHE A 490 8.45 -2.34 -24.54
C PHE A 490 7.01 -2.55 -24.98
N ALA A 491 6.21 -3.34 -24.27
CA ALA A 491 4.80 -3.56 -24.56
C ALA A 491 3.94 -2.26 -24.49
N ALA A 492 4.46 -1.20 -23.88
CA ALA A 492 3.83 0.12 -23.88
C ALA A 492 3.86 0.81 -25.26
N HIS A 493 4.70 0.35 -26.19
CA HIS A 493 4.85 0.87 -27.55
C HIS A 493 4.66 -0.27 -28.56
N PRO A 494 3.42 -0.76 -28.76
CA PRO A 494 3.15 -1.89 -29.64
C PRO A 494 3.53 -1.65 -31.12
N GLU A 495 3.66 -0.39 -31.54
CA GLU A 495 4.15 0.02 -32.85
C GLU A 495 5.68 -0.05 -32.99
N GLY A 496 6.40 -0.13 -31.88
CA GLY A 496 7.85 -0.15 -31.82
C GLY A 496 8.43 -1.55 -31.87
N GLU A 497 9.48 -1.75 -32.67
CA GLU A 497 10.34 -2.93 -32.59
C GLU A 497 11.62 -2.56 -31.83
N PHE A 498 11.95 -3.33 -30.79
CA PHE A 498 13.07 -3.08 -29.89
C PHE A 498 14.03 -4.27 -29.85
N ALA A 499 15.33 -3.98 -29.67
CA ALA A 499 16.34 -4.97 -29.38
C ALA A 499 17.26 -4.53 -28.23
N VAL A 500 17.65 -5.50 -27.41
CA VAL A 500 18.56 -5.33 -26.27
C VAL A 500 19.66 -6.37 -26.35
N ALA A 501 20.91 -5.92 -26.22
CA ALA A 501 22.04 -6.80 -25.96
C ALA A 501 22.80 -6.26 -24.75
N PHE A 502 22.85 -7.04 -23.69
CA PHE A 502 23.57 -6.73 -22.46
C PHE A 502 24.58 -7.83 -22.16
N LYS A 503 25.77 -7.43 -21.68
CA LYS A 503 26.82 -8.35 -21.24
C LYS A 503 27.61 -7.79 -20.07
N ASP A 504 27.60 -8.47 -18.93
CA ASP A 504 28.53 -8.20 -17.83
C ASP A 504 29.91 -8.76 -18.21
N LEU A 505 30.91 -7.87 -18.29
CA LEU A 505 32.26 -8.24 -18.71
C LEU A 505 33.05 -8.96 -17.61
N SER A 506 32.57 -8.91 -16.37
CA SER A 506 33.20 -9.57 -15.22
C SER A 506 32.77 -11.03 -15.11
N THR A 507 31.49 -11.31 -15.38
CA THR A 507 30.90 -12.64 -15.23
C THR A 507 30.64 -13.36 -16.57
N GLY A 508 30.65 -12.63 -17.69
CA GLY A 508 30.28 -13.14 -19.01
C GLY A 508 28.77 -13.37 -19.21
N LYS A 509 27.95 -12.94 -18.24
CA LYS A 509 26.50 -13.10 -18.27
C LYS A 509 25.87 -12.21 -19.33
N GLU A 510 24.96 -12.78 -20.12
CA GLU A 510 24.32 -12.09 -21.25
C GLU A 510 22.80 -12.03 -21.12
N LEU A 511 22.22 -10.96 -21.68
CA LEU A 511 20.79 -10.82 -21.92
C LEU A 511 20.58 -10.36 -23.36
N LEU A 512 19.92 -11.19 -24.16
CA LEU A 512 19.70 -10.95 -25.58
C LEU A 512 18.20 -10.97 -25.89
N LEU A 513 17.64 -9.82 -26.26
CA LEU A 513 16.25 -9.68 -26.68
C LEU A 513 16.24 -9.14 -28.11
N ASN A 514 15.75 -9.94 -29.06
CA ASN A 514 15.76 -9.61 -30.50
C ASN A 514 17.14 -9.14 -30.99
N ALA A 515 18.22 -9.59 -30.35
CA ALA A 515 19.54 -8.97 -30.49
C ALA A 515 20.13 -9.12 -31.90
N ARG A 516 19.64 -10.09 -32.67
CA ARG A 516 20.02 -10.35 -34.08
C ARG A 516 19.08 -9.73 -35.10
N THR A 517 18.02 -9.06 -34.66
CA THR A 517 17.14 -8.31 -35.56
C THR A 517 17.93 -7.22 -36.25
N ASN A 518 17.67 -7.04 -37.55
CA ASN A 518 18.32 -6.03 -38.34
C ASN A 518 17.65 -4.65 -38.17
N PHE A 519 18.46 -3.63 -37.93
CA PHE A 519 18.05 -2.23 -37.83
C PHE A 519 18.85 -1.37 -38.79
N HIS A 520 18.26 -0.27 -39.25
CA HIS A 520 19.05 0.82 -39.83
C HIS A 520 20.07 1.29 -38.79
N ALA A 521 21.36 1.36 -39.13
CA ALA A 521 22.40 1.62 -38.15
C ALA A 521 22.37 3.04 -37.58
N ALA A 522 21.76 3.99 -38.31
CA ALA A 522 21.84 5.42 -38.00
C ALA A 522 23.30 5.81 -37.70
N SER A 523 23.56 6.61 -36.68
CA SER A 523 24.93 6.99 -36.32
C SER A 523 25.73 5.91 -35.56
N THR A 524 25.14 4.75 -35.21
CA THR A 524 25.90 3.67 -34.55
C THR A 524 26.94 3.02 -35.47
N MET A 525 26.77 3.15 -36.80
CA MET A 525 27.77 2.71 -37.80
C MET A 525 29.11 3.45 -37.70
N LYS A 526 29.15 4.61 -37.04
CA LYS A 526 30.38 5.40 -36.84
C LYS A 526 31.38 4.68 -35.92
N THR A 527 30.92 3.73 -35.09
CA THR A 527 31.80 2.90 -34.24
C THR A 527 32.64 1.92 -35.06
N PRO A 528 32.08 1.12 -35.99
CA PRO A 528 32.87 0.37 -36.97
C PRO A 528 33.92 1.19 -37.73
N VAL A 529 33.54 2.39 -38.17
CA VAL A 529 34.43 3.31 -38.89
C VAL A 529 35.58 3.75 -37.97
N LEU A 530 35.30 4.12 -36.72
CA LEU A 530 36.30 4.46 -35.71
C LEU A 530 37.31 3.33 -35.49
N ILE A 531 36.83 2.10 -35.31
CA ILE A 531 37.67 0.92 -35.12
C ILE A 531 38.61 0.73 -36.32
N GLU A 532 38.09 0.86 -37.53
CA GLU A 532 38.90 0.74 -38.74
C GLU A 532 39.94 1.86 -38.85
N THR A 533 39.59 3.10 -38.50
CA THR A 533 40.54 4.21 -38.51
C THR A 533 41.72 3.95 -37.59
N PHE A 534 41.47 3.52 -36.36
CA PHE A 534 42.54 3.22 -35.41
C PHE A 534 43.36 1.99 -35.83
N LYS A 535 42.73 0.98 -36.43
CA LYS A 535 43.45 -0.16 -37.02
C LYS A 535 44.42 0.27 -38.13
N GLN A 536 43.97 1.12 -39.06
CA GLN A 536 44.81 1.62 -40.15
C GLN A 536 45.92 2.54 -39.65
N ALA A 537 45.63 3.39 -38.66
CA ALA A 537 46.63 4.25 -38.04
C ALA A 537 47.72 3.44 -37.34
N ALA A 538 47.33 2.39 -36.60
CA ALA A 538 48.28 1.51 -35.94
C ALA A 538 49.08 0.64 -36.91
N ALA A 539 48.52 0.34 -38.09
CA ALA A 539 49.23 -0.28 -39.21
C ALA A 539 50.15 0.71 -39.97
N GLY A 540 50.24 1.98 -39.55
CA GLY A 540 51.14 2.97 -40.12
C GLY A 540 50.69 3.58 -41.45
N LYS A 541 49.41 3.43 -41.84
CA LYS A 541 48.89 4.03 -43.09
C LYS A 541 48.79 5.55 -43.01
N PHE A 542 48.51 6.09 -41.83
CA PHE A 542 48.45 7.52 -41.50
C PHE A 542 48.57 7.70 -39.98
N SER A 543 48.88 8.91 -39.51
CA SER A 543 48.81 9.23 -38.08
C SER A 543 47.44 9.79 -37.70
N ILE A 544 46.95 9.49 -36.49
CA ILE A 544 45.73 10.12 -35.95
C ILE A 544 45.90 11.63 -35.74
N ASP A 545 47.13 12.11 -35.63
CA ASP A 545 47.44 13.54 -35.46
C ASP A 545 47.80 14.21 -36.79
N GLU A 546 47.79 13.46 -37.89
CA GLU A 546 48.08 13.99 -39.21
C GLU A 546 46.97 14.95 -39.67
N PRO A 547 47.32 16.14 -40.21
CA PRO A 547 46.34 17.06 -40.77
C PRO A 547 45.73 16.52 -42.07
N ILE A 548 44.43 16.23 -42.06
CA ILE A 548 43.66 15.80 -43.23
C ILE A 548 42.85 16.95 -43.81
N LEU A 549 42.68 16.95 -45.14
CA LEU A 549 41.88 17.95 -45.84
C LEU A 549 40.41 17.80 -45.46
N ILE A 550 39.80 18.89 -44.98
CA ILE A 550 38.36 18.95 -44.78
C ILE A 550 37.71 19.27 -46.12
N LYS A 551 36.93 18.32 -46.63
CA LYS A 551 36.20 18.41 -47.89
C LYS A 551 34.73 18.06 -47.66
N ASN A 552 33.86 18.63 -48.47
CA ASN A 552 32.43 18.33 -48.46
C ASN A 552 31.97 17.79 -49.82
N GLU A 553 32.78 17.00 -50.50
CA GLU A 553 32.47 16.41 -51.80
C GLU A 553 32.78 14.92 -51.77
N PHE A 554 31.76 14.10 -52.01
CA PHE A 554 31.80 12.64 -51.87
C PHE A 554 31.15 11.96 -53.06
N LYS A 555 31.50 10.71 -53.31
CA LYS A 555 30.97 9.93 -54.44
C LYS A 555 29.87 8.98 -53.97
N SER A 556 28.72 9.02 -54.65
CA SER A 556 27.64 8.06 -54.42
C SER A 556 28.10 6.66 -54.79
N ILE A 557 27.73 5.67 -53.97
CA ILE A 557 28.07 4.26 -54.25
C ILE A 557 27.28 3.67 -55.43
N VAL A 558 26.28 4.39 -55.93
CA VAL A 558 25.40 3.92 -57.01
C VAL A 558 26.07 4.00 -58.37
N ASP A 559 26.68 5.13 -58.69
CA ASP A 559 27.29 5.39 -60.00
C ASP A 559 28.47 6.38 -59.96
N GLY A 560 28.95 6.72 -58.76
CA GLY A 560 30.08 7.64 -58.57
C GLY A 560 29.73 9.11 -58.73
N SER A 561 28.45 9.47 -58.91
CA SER A 561 28.03 10.89 -58.96
C SER A 561 28.38 11.60 -57.66
N LEU A 562 28.80 12.87 -57.76
CA LEU A 562 29.17 13.66 -56.60
C LEU A 562 27.94 14.08 -55.80
N TYR A 563 28.09 14.12 -54.48
CA TYR A 563 27.13 14.70 -53.55
C TYR A 563 27.86 15.48 -52.44
N HIS A 564 27.14 16.42 -51.83
CA HIS A 564 27.60 17.30 -50.77
C HIS A 564 26.60 17.25 -49.62
N LEU A 565 27.04 17.54 -48.40
CA LEU A 565 26.19 17.58 -47.22
C LEU A 565 25.79 19.01 -46.93
N ASP A 566 24.56 19.20 -46.44
CA ASP A 566 24.11 20.48 -45.92
C ASP A 566 24.51 20.58 -44.43
N SER A 567 24.96 21.76 -44.01
CA SER A 567 25.24 21.98 -42.59
C SER A 567 23.95 22.04 -41.77
N ALA A 568 22.81 22.36 -42.38
CA ALA A 568 21.51 22.40 -41.71
C ALA A 568 21.03 21.03 -41.22
N ASP A 569 21.48 19.95 -41.87
CA ASP A 569 21.08 18.57 -41.58
C ASP A 569 22.08 17.84 -40.67
N ASP A 570 23.18 18.49 -40.28
CA ASP A 570 24.19 17.95 -39.38
C ASP A 570 24.02 18.45 -37.93
N SER A 571 24.37 17.59 -37.00
CA SER A 571 24.42 17.87 -35.55
C SER A 571 25.65 18.67 -35.11
N GLU A 572 26.57 18.94 -36.03
CA GLU A 572 27.82 19.65 -35.80
C GLU A 572 28.13 20.60 -36.97
N PHE A 573 28.28 21.90 -36.68
CA PHE A 573 28.33 22.94 -37.72
C PHE A 573 29.75 23.49 -37.97
N ASP A 574 30.67 23.43 -36.99
CA ASP A 574 31.94 24.14 -37.09
C ASP A 574 32.81 23.56 -38.20
N LEU A 575 32.76 22.24 -38.43
CA LEU A 575 33.60 21.57 -39.42
C LEU A 575 33.34 22.08 -40.85
N TYR A 576 32.11 22.48 -41.16
CA TYR A 576 31.74 23.05 -42.46
C TYR A 576 32.46 24.38 -42.74
N THR A 577 32.72 25.18 -41.69
CA THR A 577 33.50 26.43 -41.81
C THR A 577 34.98 26.19 -42.12
N LYS A 578 35.44 24.94 -42.02
CA LYS A 578 36.82 24.53 -42.22
C LYS A 578 37.05 23.82 -43.56
N VAL A 579 36.02 23.72 -44.42
CA VAL A 579 36.17 23.15 -45.76
C VAL A 579 37.27 23.89 -46.54
N GLY A 580 38.17 23.14 -47.17
CA GLY A 580 39.36 23.66 -47.84
C GLY A 580 40.59 23.83 -46.95
N THR A 581 40.47 23.64 -45.64
CA THR A 581 41.60 23.68 -44.69
C THR A 581 42.00 22.26 -44.24
N LYS A 582 43.09 22.14 -43.48
CA LYS A 582 43.52 20.86 -42.87
C LYS A 582 43.32 20.88 -41.35
N LEU A 583 42.79 19.80 -40.79
CA LEU A 583 42.67 19.58 -39.34
C LEU A 583 43.24 18.20 -38.96
N PRO A 584 43.77 18.02 -37.74
CA PRO A 584 44.17 16.71 -37.25
C PRO A 584 43.03 15.70 -37.36
N LEU A 585 43.31 14.48 -37.85
CA LEU A 585 42.30 13.41 -37.95
C LEU A 585 41.61 13.13 -36.60
N ARG A 586 42.33 13.26 -35.48
CA ARG A 586 41.80 13.17 -34.12
C ARG A 586 40.63 14.12 -33.87
N ASP A 587 40.71 15.36 -34.37
CA ASP A 587 39.64 16.35 -34.22
C ASP A 587 38.41 15.94 -35.03
N VAL A 588 38.62 15.38 -36.22
CA VAL A 588 37.55 14.86 -37.07
C VAL A 588 36.88 13.64 -36.43
N LEU A 589 37.65 12.70 -35.89
CA LEU A 589 37.13 11.54 -35.15
C LEU A 589 36.36 11.94 -33.89
N ASN A 590 36.86 12.92 -33.15
CA ASN A 590 36.17 13.48 -31.99
C ASN A 590 34.79 14.04 -32.37
N ARG A 591 34.70 14.84 -33.44
CA ARG A 591 33.41 15.38 -33.91
C ARG A 591 32.49 14.29 -34.44
N MET A 592 33.03 13.29 -35.15
CA MET A 592 32.28 12.12 -35.66
C MET A 592 31.57 11.36 -34.53
N ILE A 593 32.23 11.14 -33.40
CA ILE A 593 31.68 10.33 -32.31
C ILE A 593 30.88 11.16 -31.30
N THR A 594 31.47 12.26 -30.79
CA THR A 594 30.94 13.01 -29.63
C THR A 594 29.79 13.93 -29.99
N ARG A 595 29.83 14.51 -31.20
CA ARG A 595 28.78 15.38 -31.74
C ARG A 595 28.06 14.76 -32.92
N SER A 596 28.41 13.52 -33.29
CA SER A 596 27.75 12.76 -34.34
C SER A 596 27.84 13.39 -35.74
N SER A 597 28.90 14.16 -36.05
CA SER A 597 29.02 14.87 -37.33
C SER A 597 28.92 13.94 -38.55
N ASN A 598 28.01 14.23 -39.47
CA ASN A 598 27.86 13.55 -40.75
C ASN A 598 29.01 13.90 -41.71
N LEU A 599 29.42 15.18 -41.77
CA LEU A 599 30.56 15.59 -42.59
C LEU A 599 31.85 14.86 -42.18
N ALA A 600 32.16 14.84 -40.88
CA ALA A 600 33.30 14.11 -40.35
C ALA A 600 33.24 12.62 -40.71
N THR A 601 32.04 12.04 -40.62
CA THR A 601 31.83 10.63 -40.94
C THR A 601 32.17 10.31 -42.39
N ASN A 602 31.71 11.14 -43.34
CA ASN A 602 31.98 10.91 -44.76
C ASN A 602 33.45 11.10 -45.11
N ILE A 603 34.13 12.08 -44.50
CA ILE A 603 35.58 12.27 -44.64
C ILE A 603 36.33 11.01 -44.18
N VAL A 604 35.96 10.46 -43.02
CA VAL A 604 36.65 9.30 -42.46
C VAL A 604 36.32 8.04 -43.24
N ILE A 605 35.08 7.83 -43.69
CA ILE A 605 34.70 6.69 -44.53
C ILE A 605 35.47 6.72 -45.86
N ASP A 606 35.59 7.89 -46.50
CA ASP A 606 36.32 8.01 -47.76
C ASP A 606 37.83 7.77 -47.58
N LEU A 607 38.38 8.11 -46.40
CA LEU A 607 39.76 7.81 -46.02
C LEU A 607 40.00 6.32 -45.80
N VAL A 608 39.14 5.64 -45.02
CA VAL A 608 39.42 4.27 -44.56
C VAL A 608 38.77 3.19 -45.40
N GLY A 609 37.70 3.51 -46.12
CA GLY A 609 36.92 2.60 -46.95
C GLY A 609 35.91 1.75 -46.17
N ALA A 610 34.64 1.79 -46.59
CA ALA A 610 33.55 1.04 -45.98
C ALA A 610 33.77 -0.50 -45.99
N THR A 611 34.36 -1.04 -47.07
CA THR A 611 34.71 -2.47 -47.17
C THR A 611 35.72 -2.89 -46.10
N ASN A 612 36.68 -2.03 -45.78
CA ASN A 612 37.67 -2.32 -44.75
C ASN A 612 37.04 -2.30 -43.35
N ALA A 613 36.14 -1.33 -43.10
CA ALA A 613 35.36 -1.30 -41.87
C ALA A 613 34.55 -2.59 -41.67
N ASN A 614 33.85 -3.07 -42.71
CA ASN A 614 33.15 -4.35 -42.66
C ASN A 614 34.09 -5.53 -42.38
N ALA A 615 35.24 -5.61 -43.06
CA ALA A 615 36.22 -6.67 -42.85
C ALA A 615 36.73 -6.69 -41.39
N SER A 616 36.95 -5.52 -40.79
CA SER A 616 37.28 -5.41 -39.37
C SER A 616 36.16 -5.90 -38.46
N MET A 617 34.90 -5.57 -38.75
CA MET A 617 33.77 -6.10 -37.97
C MET A 617 33.70 -7.63 -38.06
N ARG A 618 33.90 -8.21 -39.26
CA ARG A 618 33.96 -9.67 -39.43
C ARG A 618 35.08 -10.31 -38.61
N SER A 619 36.26 -9.68 -38.54
CA SER A 619 37.37 -10.17 -37.71
C SER A 619 37.09 -10.14 -36.21
N LEU A 620 36.21 -9.24 -35.76
CA LEU A 620 35.73 -9.14 -34.37
C LEU A 620 34.50 -10.01 -34.09
N GLY A 621 34.02 -10.78 -35.07
CA GLY A 621 32.85 -11.66 -34.93
C GLY A 621 31.51 -10.99 -35.20
N ALA A 622 31.47 -9.69 -35.49
CA ALA A 622 30.28 -8.95 -35.89
C ALA A 622 29.98 -9.18 -37.39
N LYS A 623 29.05 -10.10 -37.68
CA LYS A 623 28.79 -10.65 -39.02
C LYS A 623 27.66 -9.96 -39.80
N ASP A 624 26.79 -9.26 -39.10
CA ASP A 624 25.52 -8.74 -39.61
C ASP A 624 25.54 -7.21 -39.75
N ILE A 625 26.43 -6.51 -39.03
CA ILE A 625 26.66 -5.07 -39.19
C ILE A 625 27.28 -4.78 -40.56
N GLN A 626 26.80 -3.71 -41.20
CA GLN A 626 27.14 -3.36 -42.58
C GLN A 626 27.27 -1.84 -42.72
N VAL A 627 28.48 -1.38 -43.00
CA VAL A 627 28.78 -0.03 -43.48
C VAL A 627 28.87 -0.11 -45.01
N LEU A 628 27.90 0.45 -45.72
CA LEU A 628 27.85 0.47 -47.18
C LEU A 628 28.30 1.82 -47.75
N ARG A 629 27.88 2.91 -47.12
CA ARG A 629 27.96 4.26 -47.68
C ARG A 629 28.21 5.32 -46.62
N GLY A 630 28.63 6.49 -47.09
CA GLY A 630 28.55 7.72 -46.33
C GLY A 630 27.10 8.09 -45.97
N VAL A 631 26.97 8.94 -44.96
CA VAL A 631 25.71 9.59 -44.59
C VAL A 631 25.27 10.53 -45.72
N GLU A 632 23.96 10.71 -45.91
CA GLU A 632 23.38 11.60 -46.94
C GLU A 632 23.73 11.28 -48.42
N ASP A 633 24.20 10.07 -48.74
CA ASP A 633 24.12 9.55 -50.10
C ASP A 633 22.66 9.14 -50.41
N ASP A 634 21.82 10.15 -50.69
CA ASP A 634 20.38 10.00 -50.89
C ASP A 634 20.03 9.07 -52.04
N LYS A 635 20.86 9.07 -53.09
CA LYS A 635 20.69 8.19 -54.24
C LYS A 635 20.83 6.72 -53.86
N ALA A 636 21.79 6.40 -52.99
CA ALA A 636 21.93 5.06 -52.43
C ALA A 636 20.81 4.75 -51.42
N PHE A 637 20.42 5.72 -50.58
CA PHE A 637 19.30 5.58 -49.64
C PHE A 637 17.99 5.23 -50.36
N GLN A 638 17.64 5.95 -51.43
CA GLN A 638 16.44 5.71 -52.24
C GLN A 638 16.43 4.34 -52.93
N LYS A 639 17.61 3.76 -53.19
CA LYS A 639 17.76 2.38 -53.70
C LYS A 639 17.77 1.31 -52.60
N GLY A 640 17.54 1.70 -51.34
CA GLY A 640 17.53 0.79 -50.19
C GLY A 640 18.92 0.34 -49.73
N LEU A 641 20.00 0.95 -50.23
CA LEU A 641 21.38 0.62 -49.85
C LEU A 641 21.71 1.30 -48.51
N ASN A 642 21.27 0.70 -47.41
CA ASN A 642 21.36 1.27 -46.08
C ASN A 642 22.49 0.67 -45.25
N ASN A 643 23.08 1.51 -44.40
CA ASN A 643 23.95 1.01 -43.33
C ASN A 643 23.07 0.29 -42.30
N THR A 644 23.44 -0.93 -41.92
CA THR A 644 22.63 -1.78 -41.04
C THR A 644 23.42 -2.30 -39.84
N THR A 645 22.71 -2.65 -38.77
CA THR A 645 23.31 -3.13 -37.52
C THR A 645 22.37 -4.07 -36.78
N THR A 646 22.93 -4.85 -35.85
CA THR A 646 22.19 -5.63 -34.86
C THR A 646 22.70 -5.27 -33.46
N ALA A 647 21.86 -5.47 -32.43
CA ALA A 647 22.28 -5.17 -31.07
C ALA A 647 23.44 -6.10 -30.64
N TYR A 648 23.42 -7.34 -31.12
CA TYR A 648 24.44 -8.34 -30.86
C TYR A 648 25.80 -7.95 -31.43
N ASP A 649 25.85 -7.49 -32.68
CA ASP A 649 27.10 -7.08 -33.32
C ASP A 649 27.71 -5.83 -32.67
N LEU A 650 26.87 -4.84 -32.33
CA LEU A 650 27.30 -3.68 -31.57
C LEU A 650 27.84 -4.09 -30.18
N MET A 651 27.24 -5.09 -29.53
CA MET A 651 27.70 -5.59 -28.25
C MET A 651 29.10 -6.20 -28.38
N LEU A 652 29.35 -7.01 -29.42
CA LEU A 652 30.67 -7.64 -29.65
C LEU A 652 31.78 -6.61 -29.87
N ILE A 653 31.51 -5.57 -30.66
CA ILE A 653 32.55 -4.56 -30.96
C ILE A 653 32.79 -3.63 -29.77
N MET A 654 31.75 -3.33 -28.98
CA MET A 654 31.89 -2.60 -27.73
C MET A 654 32.62 -3.42 -26.67
N GLU A 655 32.37 -4.73 -26.60
CA GLU A 655 33.14 -5.67 -25.77
C GLU A 655 34.61 -5.70 -26.19
N ALA A 656 34.89 -5.73 -27.50
CA ALA A 656 36.25 -5.71 -28.03
C ALA A 656 36.98 -4.42 -27.62
N ILE A 657 36.35 -3.25 -27.73
CA ILE A 657 36.91 -1.97 -27.25
C ILE A 657 37.14 -2.02 -25.73
N ALA A 658 36.13 -2.44 -24.95
CA ALA A 658 36.22 -2.47 -23.49
C ALA A 658 37.34 -3.37 -22.96
N ASN A 659 37.69 -4.42 -23.71
CA ASN A 659 38.67 -5.43 -23.33
C ASN A 659 40.03 -5.26 -24.03
N GLY A 660 40.27 -4.15 -24.73
CA GLY A 660 41.57 -3.90 -25.38
C GLY A 660 41.82 -4.74 -26.63
N LYS A 661 40.78 -5.32 -27.23
CA LYS A 661 40.84 -6.26 -28.36
C LYS A 661 40.34 -5.67 -29.68
N ALA A 662 39.89 -4.42 -29.69
CA ALA A 662 39.57 -3.72 -30.92
C ALA A 662 40.89 -3.28 -31.60
N PHE A 663 41.53 -4.24 -32.26
CA PHE A 663 42.92 -4.23 -32.76
C PHE A 663 43.98 -4.43 -31.68
N ASP A 664 44.25 -3.42 -30.86
CA ASP A 664 45.19 -3.50 -29.73
C ASP A 664 44.72 -2.65 -28.54
N GLN A 665 45.42 -2.77 -27.40
CA GLN A 665 45.08 -2.06 -26.18
C GLN A 665 45.18 -0.53 -26.35
N LYS A 666 46.22 -0.05 -27.05
CA LYS A 666 46.46 1.39 -27.21
C LYS A 666 45.37 2.04 -28.05
N ALA A 667 45.01 1.42 -29.16
CA ALA A 667 43.90 1.82 -30.02
C ALA A 667 42.58 1.83 -29.23
N SER A 668 42.33 0.80 -28.44
CA SER A 668 41.12 0.70 -27.60
C SER A 668 41.04 1.82 -26.56
N ASP A 669 42.15 2.16 -25.91
CA ASP A 669 42.22 3.25 -24.92
C ASP A 669 41.96 4.61 -25.57
N GLU A 670 42.50 4.87 -26.76
CA GLU A 670 42.21 6.11 -27.51
C GLU A 670 40.75 6.18 -27.96
N MET A 671 40.16 5.07 -28.43
CA MET A 671 38.73 5.01 -28.75
C MET A 671 37.85 5.27 -27.52
N LEU A 672 38.22 4.72 -26.36
CA LEU A 672 37.49 4.94 -25.11
C LEU A 672 37.49 6.41 -24.70
N LYS A 673 38.62 7.12 -24.83
CA LYS A 673 38.69 8.57 -24.55
C LYS A 673 37.64 9.33 -25.37
N ILE A 674 37.56 9.04 -26.66
CA ILE A 674 36.59 9.68 -27.56
C ILE A 674 35.15 9.31 -27.17
N LEU A 675 34.88 8.04 -26.86
CA LEU A 675 33.54 7.57 -26.50
C LEU A 675 33.04 8.13 -25.15
N PHE A 676 33.94 8.39 -24.19
CA PHE A 676 33.58 9.04 -22.92
C PHE A 676 33.18 10.50 -23.09
N ASP A 677 33.66 11.18 -24.14
CA ASP A 677 33.38 12.59 -24.39
C ASP A 677 32.03 12.85 -25.09
N GLN A 678 31.21 11.80 -25.23
CA GLN A 678 29.87 11.82 -25.84
C GLN A 678 28.98 12.95 -25.29
N LYS A 679 28.37 13.72 -26.20
CA LYS A 679 27.48 14.85 -25.82
C LYS A 679 26.01 14.44 -25.72
N PHE A 680 25.62 13.36 -26.37
CA PHE A 680 24.26 12.83 -26.31
C PHE A 680 24.11 11.77 -25.21
N ASN A 681 23.58 12.19 -24.06
CA ASN A 681 23.43 11.36 -22.85
C ASN A 681 21.95 11.07 -22.50
N ASP A 682 21.07 11.07 -23.51
CA ASP A 682 19.61 11.04 -23.39
C ASP A 682 19.00 9.62 -23.31
N LYS A 683 19.81 8.56 -23.40
CA LYS A 683 19.37 7.15 -23.38
C LYS A 683 20.05 6.37 -22.26
N ILE A 684 21.17 5.67 -22.52
CA ILE A 684 21.82 4.79 -21.53
C ILE A 684 22.18 5.58 -20.27
N LYS A 685 22.80 6.76 -20.40
CA LYS A 685 23.26 7.58 -19.28
C LYS A 685 22.13 8.32 -18.52
N LYS A 686 21.00 8.63 -19.17
CA LYS A 686 19.99 9.60 -18.69
C LYS A 686 19.46 9.36 -17.27
N LYS A 687 19.23 8.09 -16.90
CA LYS A 687 18.64 7.70 -15.59
C LYS A 687 19.62 6.99 -14.67
N LEU A 688 20.88 6.87 -15.06
CA LEU A 688 21.92 6.28 -14.22
C LEU A 688 22.43 7.31 -13.19
N PRO A 689 22.93 6.85 -12.03
CA PRO A 689 23.52 7.75 -11.05
C PRO A 689 24.66 8.62 -11.64
N PRO A 690 24.88 9.84 -11.12
CA PRO A 690 25.89 10.76 -11.63
C PRO A 690 27.29 10.14 -11.76
N GLU A 691 27.69 9.32 -10.78
CA GLU A 691 28.99 8.67 -10.66
C GLU A 691 29.26 7.56 -11.70
N VAL A 692 28.21 7.00 -12.32
CA VAL A 692 28.34 5.93 -13.32
C VAL A 692 28.85 6.50 -14.64
N LYS A 693 30.02 6.09 -15.13
CA LYS A 693 30.55 6.60 -16.41
C LYS A 693 30.04 5.74 -17.57
N VAL A 694 29.75 6.37 -18.71
CA VAL A 694 29.27 5.69 -19.91
C VAL A 694 30.11 6.14 -21.10
N ALA A 695 30.77 5.20 -21.77
CA ALA A 695 31.43 5.41 -23.05
C ALA A 695 30.48 4.90 -24.15
N SER A 696 29.88 5.78 -24.95
CA SER A 696 28.81 5.36 -25.88
C SER A 696 28.81 6.07 -27.24
N LYS A 697 28.10 5.43 -28.17
CA LYS A 697 27.65 6.03 -29.43
C LYS A 697 26.14 5.86 -29.56
N SER A 698 25.46 6.99 -29.55
CA SER A 698 24.04 7.10 -29.88
C SER A 698 23.82 7.26 -31.39
N GLY A 699 22.62 6.94 -31.87
CA GLY A 699 22.26 7.22 -33.25
C GLY A 699 20.76 7.27 -33.46
N SER A 700 20.34 8.25 -34.27
CA SER A 700 18.93 8.53 -34.48
C SER A 700 18.69 8.93 -35.93
N ILE A 701 17.56 8.50 -36.47
CA ILE A 701 16.98 8.94 -37.75
C ILE A 701 15.45 8.78 -37.61
N THR A 702 14.65 9.29 -38.53
CA THR A 702 13.17 9.22 -38.49
C THR A 702 12.66 7.86 -37.99
N ALA A 703 11.96 7.89 -36.84
CA ALA A 703 11.40 6.72 -36.15
C ALA A 703 12.40 5.60 -35.79
N VAL A 704 13.69 5.91 -35.64
CA VAL A 704 14.76 5.00 -35.23
C VAL A 704 15.60 5.66 -34.15
N SER A 705 15.86 4.96 -33.04
CA SER A 705 16.61 5.50 -31.92
C SER A 705 17.46 4.43 -31.24
N HIS A 706 18.76 4.68 -31.18
CA HIS A 706 19.76 3.71 -30.76
C HIS A 706 20.73 4.30 -29.75
N ASP A 707 21.24 3.44 -28.88
CA ASP A 707 22.42 3.69 -28.08
C ASP A 707 23.23 2.40 -27.90
N SER A 708 24.55 2.52 -27.94
CA SER A 708 25.47 1.41 -27.70
C SER A 708 26.59 1.93 -26.82
N GLY A 709 26.85 1.28 -25.69
CA GLY A 709 27.86 1.79 -24.77
C GLY A 709 28.39 0.78 -23.77
N ILE A 710 29.50 1.19 -23.15
CA ILE A 710 30.18 0.50 -22.06
C ILE A 710 29.91 1.31 -20.79
N VAL A 711 29.27 0.68 -19.82
CA VAL A 711 28.91 1.29 -18.53
C VAL A 711 29.91 0.86 -17.48
N TYR A 712 30.47 1.83 -16.78
CA TYR A 712 31.46 1.65 -15.72
C TYR A 712 30.82 1.92 -14.35
N LEU A 713 30.77 0.88 -13.52
CA LEU A 713 30.16 0.91 -12.20
C LEU A 713 31.13 1.45 -11.13
N PRO A 714 30.62 2.02 -10.02
CA PRO A 714 31.47 2.58 -8.97
C PRO A 714 32.34 1.54 -8.26
N ASP A 715 31.96 0.25 -8.31
CA ASP A 715 32.69 -0.87 -7.72
C ASP A 715 33.77 -1.46 -8.64
N GLY A 716 34.01 -0.84 -9.79
CA GLY A 716 35.02 -1.25 -10.76
C GLY A 716 34.54 -2.28 -11.78
N ARG A 717 33.34 -2.84 -11.63
CA ARG A 717 32.72 -3.68 -12.67
C ARG A 717 32.34 -2.83 -13.88
N LYS A 718 32.20 -3.49 -15.02
CA LYS A 718 31.73 -2.86 -16.26
C LYS A 718 30.89 -3.83 -17.08
N TYR A 719 29.92 -3.29 -17.80
CA TYR A 719 29.08 -4.06 -18.70
C TYR A 719 28.87 -3.33 -20.03
N VAL A 720 28.62 -4.08 -21.08
CA VAL A 720 28.17 -3.56 -22.37
C VAL A 720 26.65 -3.56 -22.40
N LEU A 721 26.06 -2.47 -22.91
CA LEU A 721 24.63 -2.36 -23.15
C LEU A 721 24.38 -1.72 -24.51
N VAL A 722 23.56 -2.40 -25.31
CA VAL A 722 23.05 -1.92 -26.59
C VAL A 722 21.54 -1.93 -26.58
N LEU A 723 20.95 -0.80 -26.96
CA LEU A 723 19.51 -0.55 -27.01
C LEU A 723 19.17 -0.01 -28.39
N LEU A 724 18.37 -0.76 -29.16
CA LEU A 724 17.93 -0.35 -30.50
C LEU A 724 16.41 -0.28 -30.55
N SER A 725 15.88 0.69 -31.30
CA SER A 725 14.45 0.78 -31.59
C SER A 725 14.16 1.26 -33.01
N LYS A 726 13.02 0.85 -33.56
CA LYS A 726 12.40 1.46 -34.75
C LYS A 726 10.87 1.44 -34.64
N GLY A 727 10.18 2.34 -35.33
CA GLY A 727 8.71 2.37 -35.43
C GLY A 727 8.01 3.37 -34.51
N VAL A 728 8.64 3.75 -33.38
CA VAL A 728 8.10 4.77 -32.47
C VAL A 728 8.37 6.17 -33.02
N GLN A 729 7.30 6.95 -33.22
CA GLN A 729 7.39 8.27 -33.86
C GLN A 729 7.94 9.35 -32.92
N SER A 730 7.60 9.28 -31.63
CA SER A 730 8.01 10.27 -30.63
C SER A 730 9.43 9.99 -30.13
N TYR A 731 10.34 10.92 -30.41
CA TYR A 731 11.75 10.79 -30.04
C TYR A 731 11.97 10.85 -28.52
N ASP A 732 11.28 11.74 -27.81
CA ASP A 732 11.40 11.85 -26.35
C ASP A 732 10.84 10.62 -25.62
N GLU A 733 9.73 10.09 -26.13
CA GLU A 733 9.09 8.91 -25.60
C GLU A 733 9.99 7.68 -25.74
N VAL A 734 10.48 7.41 -26.96
CA VAL A 734 11.35 6.26 -27.19
C VAL A 734 12.65 6.36 -26.40
N ASN A 735 13.26 7.54 -26.28
CA ASN A 735 14.49 7.72 -25.50
C ASN A 735 14.26 7.52 -24.00
N ASN A 736 13.11 7.97 -23.47
CA ASN A 736 12.73 7.70 -22.09
C ASN A 736 12.51 6.19 -21.84
N THR A 737 11.93 5.48 -22.80
CA THR A 737 11.74 4.03 -22.75
C THR A 737 13.08 3.30 -22.73
N LEU A 738 14.03 3.66 -23.62
CA LEU A 738 15.38 3.10 -23.59
C LEU A 738 16.12 3.43 -22.29
N ALA A 739 15.97 4.66 -21.77
CA ALA A 739 16.57 5.05 -20.49
C ALA A 739 15.98 4.28 -19.29
N ASN A 740 14.69 3.93 -19.32
CA ASN A 740 14.06 3.08 -18.30
C ASN A 740 14.66 1.66 -18.31
N VAL A 741 14.87 1.08 -19.50
CA VAL A 741 15.52 -0.23 -19.64
C VAL A 741 16.95 -0.18 -19.13
N SER A 742 17.72 0.87 -19.47
CA SER A 742 19.06 1.08 -18.94
C SER A 742 19.08 1.12 -17.40
N ARG A 743 18.16 1.88 -16.80
CA ARG A 743 18.02 1.95 -15.33
C ARG A 743 17.71 0.58 -14.71
N LEU A 744 16.80 -0.16 -15.32
CA LEU A 744 16.40 -1.47 -14.83
C LEU A 744 17.56 -2.49 -14.86
N ILE A 745 18.37 -2.47 -15.92
CA ILE A 745 19.58 -3.31 -16.04
C ILE A 745 20.64 -2.89 -15.02
N TYR A 746 20.82 -1.59 -14.79
CA TYR A 746 21.70 -1.11 -13.73
C TYR A 746 21.26 -1.61 -12.34
N ASP A 747 19.97 -1.48 -12.00
CA ASP A 747 19.44 -1.93 -10.71
C ASP A 747 19.59 -3.45 -10.53
N TYR A 748 19.51 -4.22 -11.61
CA TYR A 748 19.78 -5.65 -11.64
C TYR A 748 21.25 -6.01 -11.36
N GLU A 749 22.19 -5.23 -11.87
CA GLU A 749 23.63 -5.46 -11.65
C GLU A 749 24.10 -5.03 -10.26
N MET A 750 23.35 -4.14 -9.59
CA MET A 750 23.68 -3.61 -8.27
C MET A 750 23.08 -4.40 -7.08
N GLN A 751 22.40 -5.52 -7.34
CA GLN A 751 21.61 -6.26 -6.33
C GLN A 751 22.35 -7.31 -5.48
#